data_AF-A0A0G0G945-F1
#
_entry.id   AF-A0A0G0G945-F1
#
_cell.length_a   1.000
_cell.length_b   1.000
_cell.length_c   1.000
_cell.angle_alpha   90.00
_cell.angle_beta   90.00
_cell.angle_gamma   90.00
#
_symmetry.space_group_name_H-M   'P 1'
#
loop_
_entity.id
_entity.type
_entity.pdbx_description
1 polymer ?
#
loop_
_entity_poly.entity_id
_entity_poly.type
_entity_poly.pdbx_seq_one_letter_code
_entity_poly.pdbx_strand_id
1 'polypeptide(L)'
;MRTQKLIFLFPFFIFLGVLFISVPKVFAETHISGDIDTDTIWTKENNPYILDDYTAVLPNVTLTIKEGVIVKASNPLYVLGTLNVQGTESEKVHFTSWFDDELGGDTDGEIYNEEGIEITTVPNIKTEEYLGGGISISSQNYNPSVTLDYIFISYAYYGLSVGEDDGVNVTNSIFEKNSIGISTNGNNSVNISDSIIRSNNHGISINQFESLPNSIFTVSGLSIYGNTYSGISNILMPPLALKPEKRSFFAWFFNLFKTEKAIAQEEGEEDIEEPQYDYTIDFRNTWWGDPSGPHHGTLNPNGLGNGVEDDEGEAPVLFDPWLISDPLQQSCTVDCFSNVLFLPGIKASRLYQNNGSEDQLWEPNANSDVEDLYLNTDGTSKNSSIYTRDIIKETNIPIPTGPTVQSIYKSFSNTMDDLVNDGKIADWKSFAYDWRQSVDDIVNSGTNYQNGNLSLVETLQSLVDSSKNGKVTIVAHSNGGLLAKALLKRLQDDKIAGVNNLIDDVDVLILVAVPEIGTAVAVPAIMHGYDQSILGGWLVDETRARELGRNMLSAFGLLPSKEYINHISASPATFVDTAIPSNVTTEMVQTFGSAINSYSEYKDFLFGNEGRTNPAINQTNLPINLSESLFSKAESLHDSIDVFTPPSSMRVIEVAGWGLDTVASFEYYPRLDCTGSSCKFTLDEKPRFTSDGDGTVVVPSAQYMSFLENTEKYWVNLFQINNDKFPLAINSKHKNILETQPILEFISNVIKEISFTNSAYLNTTVPIDIKNRFRISIHSPVTLDAYDVDGNHTGKICPPTSDFCYVEENIANSSYMEFGEGKYINLPEDQMSKIKLQGIDIGTFTYESEKVLPDGSSTISSFVDIPVTTQTQAEVTLNSNTRVPQLALDVTGDGVTDFMLAPSVTFDPITYLQIMKATINSLDLPQAKIKAFNKRIDNIIKSIQKGKIDKAKLKADRFKSVLEKKLSKPDSKHPKLKKLSKTDAQLLLDMLNKLLDNLN
;
A
#
# COMPACT_ATOMS: atom_id res chain seq x y z
N MET A 1 -2.87 56.56 6.16
CA MET A 1 -4.09 56.41 5.33
C MET A 1 -4.59 54.99 5.49
N ARG A 2 -5.86 54.82 5.85
CA ARG A 2 -6.51 53.54 6.15
C ARG A 2 -6.54 52.62 4.94
N THR A 3 -6.24 51.36 5.19
CA THR A 3 -6.41 50.17 4.36
C THR A 3 -7.87 49.94 4.01
N GLN A 4 -8.19 49.73 2.73
CA GLN A 4 -9.44 49.14 2.27
C GLN A 4 -9.14 47.78 1.63
N LYS A 5 -9.56 46.72 2.30
CA LYS A 5 -9.67 45.36 1.74
C LYS A 5 -10.90 45.35 0.83
N LEU A 6 -10.72 44.97 -0.45
CA LEU A 6 -11.81 44.63 -1.34
C LEU A 6 -12.27 43.20 -1.01
N ILE A 7 -13.55 43.06 -0.65
CA ILE A 7 -14.24 41.78 -0.46
C ILE A 7 -14.91 41.44 -1.80
N PHE A 8 -14.52 40.33 -2.42
CA PHE A 8 -15.26 39.73 -3.53
C PHE A 8 -16.34 38.81 -2.95
N LEU A 9 -17.61 39.14 -3.20
CA LEU A 9 -18.79 38.35 -2.89
C LEU A 9 -18.94 37.21 -3.91
N PHE A 10 -18.85 35.97 -3.45
CA PHE A 10 -19.32 34.78 -4.17
C PHE A 10 -20.83 34.58 -3.91
N PRO A 11 -21.64 34.19 -4.91
CA PRO A 11 -23.04 33.88 -4.71
C PRO A 11 -23.18 32.51 -4.04
N PHE A 12 -23.85 32.51 -2.88
CA PHE A 12 -24.24 31.32 -2.13
C PHE A 12 -25.35 30.58 -2.92
N PHE A 13 -25.00 29.48 -3.60
CA PHE A 13 -25.99 28.48 -3.98
C PHE A 13 -26.31 27.66 -2.73
N ILE A 14 -27.50 27.88 -2.17
CA ILE A 14 -28.09 27.02 -1.15
C ILE A 14 -28.39 25.68 -1.83
N PHE A 15 -27.44 24.74 -1.76
CA PHE A 15 -27.74 23.34 -1.90
C PHE A 15 -28.28 22.89 -0.55
N LEU A 16 -29.56 22.54 -0.50
CA LEU A 16 -30.21 21.98 0.67
C LEU A 16 -29.64 20.55 0.86
N GLY A 17 -28.45 20.47 1.45
CA GLY A 17 -27.90 19.22 1.93
C GLY A 17 -28.80 18.71 3.04
N VAL A 18 -29.51 17.61 2.78
CA VAL A 18 -30.04 16.78 3.85
C VAL A 18 -28.83 16.29 4.62
N LEU A 19 -28.51 16.97 5.72
CA LEU A 19 -27.64 16.46 6.76
C LEU A 19 -28.28 15.14 7.23
N PHE A 20 -27.76 14.01 6.76
CA PHE A 20 -27.83 12.78 7.53
C PHE A 20 -26.89 12.98 8.72
N ILE A 21 -27.40 13.69 9.73
CA ILE A 21 -26.93 13.47 11.09
C ILE A 21 -27.22 11.98 11.31
N SER A 22 -26.18 11.16 11.43
CA SER A 22 -26.32 9.86 12.07
C SER A 22 -26.77 10.19 13.49
N VAL A 23 -28.09 10.20 13.69
CA VAL A 23 -28.65 10.27 15.02
C VAL A 23 -28.18 8.96 15.66
N PRO A 24 -27.46 8.98 16.80
CA PRO A 24 -27.16 7.74 17.49
C PRO A 24 -28.48 6.99 17.62
N LYS A 25 -28.47 5.68 17.31
CA LYS A 25 -29.64 4.83 17.57
C LYS A 25 -29.88 4.94 19.07
N VAL A 26 -30.86 5.75 19.46
CA VAL A 26 -31.32 5.80 20.84
C VAL A 26 -32.08 4.50 21.03
N PHE A 27 -31.46 3.55 21.68
CA PHE A 27 -32.12 2.31 22.06
C PHE A 27 -33.09 2.57 23.22
N ALA A 28 -34.14 1.78 23.30
CA ALA A 28 -35.08 1.79 24.41
C ALA A 28 -34.65 0.70 25.39
N GLU A 29 -33.50 0.91 26.03
CA GLU A 29 -32.91 0.00 27.01
C GLU A 29 -33.96 -0.43 28.05
N THR A 30 -34.17 -1.74 28.15
CA THR A 30 -35.11 -2.35 29.08
C THR A 30 -34.34 -3.14 30.12
N HIS A 31 -34.19 -2.55 31.29
CA HIS A 31 -33.56 -3.16 32.43
C HIS A 31 -34.50 -4.17 33.11
N ILE A 32 -34.02 -5.40 33.27
CA ILE A 32 -34.70 -6.49 33.96
C ILE A 32 -34.02 -6.68 35.31
N SER A 33 -34.66 -6.14 36.35
CA SER A 33 -34.20 -6.24 37.73
C SER A 33 -35.05 -7.26 38.50
N GLY A 34 -34.64 -8.53 38.50
CA GLY A 34 -35.27 -9.62 39.24
C GLY A 34 -35.88 -10.72 38.38
N ASP A 35 -36.51 -11.70 39.04
CA ASP A 35 -37.03 -12.90 38.39
C ASP A 35 -38.27 -12.64 37.52
N ILE A 36 -38.41 -13.46 36.48
CA ILE A 36 -39.58 -13.51 35.59
C ILE A 36 -40.57 -14.48 36.22
N ASP A 37 -41.54 -13.92 36.94
CA ASP A 37 -42.54 -14.65 37.75
C ASP A 37 -43.92 -14.77 37.09
N THR A 38 -44.09 -14.18 35.91
CA THR A 38 -45.30 -14.24 35.08
C THR A 38 -44.96 -14.38 33.60
N ASP A 39 -45.85 -14.99 32.83
CA ASP A 39 -45.63 -15.21 31.40
C ASP A 39 -45.32 -13.90 30.68
N THR A 40 -44.17 -13.86 30.02
CA THR A 40 -43.58 -12.62 29.48
C THR A 40 -43.15 -12.84 28.03
N ILE A 41 -43.32 -11.80 27.20
CA ILE A 41 -42.86 -11.78 25.81
C ILE A 41 -41.90 -10.62 25.62
N TRP A 42 -40.68 -10.91 25.18
CA TRP A 42 -39.71 -9.91 24.76
C TRP A 42 -39.76 -9.72 23.25
N THR A 43 -39.78 -8.45 22.85
CA THR A 43 -39.94 -7.99 21.47
C THR A 43 -38.96 -6.86 21.17
N LYS A 44 -38.60 -6.69 19.90
CA LYS A 44 -37.57 -5.74 19.47
C LYS A 44 -37.88 -4.28 19.76
N GLU A 45 -39.15 -3.96 20.01
CA GLU A 45 -39.64 -2.64 20.40
C GLU A 45 -38.97 -2.10 21.67
N ASN A 46 -38.48 -2.97 22.56
CA ASN A 46 -37.83 -2.58 23.81
C ASN A 46 -36.37 -3.08 23.91
N ASN A 47 -35.69 -3.20 22.77
CA ASN A 47 -34.28 -3.57 22.74
C ASN A 47 -33.35 -2.42 23.20
N PRO A 48 -32.17 -2.76 23.78
CA PRO A 48 -31.81 -4.10 24.26
C PRO A 48 -32.48 -4.42 25.61
N TYR A 49 -32.63 -5.72 25.91
CA TYR A 49 -32.99 -6.20 27.24
C TYR A 49 -31.71 -6.44 28.03
N ILE A 50 -31.59 -5.78 29.17
CA ILE A 50 -30.39 -5.75 29.99
C ILE A 50 -30.68 -6.46 31.31
N LEU A 51 -29.96 -7.54 31.61
CA LEU A 51 -30.12 -8.28 32.87
C LEU A 51 -29.15 -7.70 33.90
N ASP A 52 -29.66 -6.85 34.78
CA ASP A 52 -28.86 -6.09 35.76
C ASP A 52 -28.16 -7.01 36.77
N ASP A 53 -28.81 -8.11 37.12
CA ASP A 53 -28.42 -9.02 38.19
C ASP A 53 -28.87 -10.45 37.86
N TYR A 54 -28.79 -11.34 38.85
CA TYR A 54 -29.41 -12.67 38.80
C TYR A 54 -30.87 -12.56 38.34
N THR A 55 -31.17 -13.18 37.21
CA THR A 55 -32.51 -13.23 36.61
C THR A 55 -32.88 -14.67 36.31
N ALA A 56 -33.97 -15.16 36.89
CA ALA A 56 -34.49 -16.49 36.61
C ALA A 56 -35.88 -16.46 35.97
N VAL A 57 -36.11 -17.32 34.97
CA VAL A 57 -37.46 -17.72 34.55
C VAL A 57 -37.97 -18.75 35.56
N LEU A 58 -38.93 -18.36 36.40
CA LEU A 58 -39.41 -19.20 37.50
C LEU A 58 -40.19 -20.43 37.02
N PRO A 59 -40.34 -21.46 37.87
CA PRO A 59 -41.10 -22.66 37.52
C PRO A 59 -42.54 -22.34 37.09
N ASN A 60 -43.02 -23.03 36.05
CA ASN A 60 -44.35 -22.84 35.42
C ASN A 60 -44.57 -21.46 34.76
N VAL A 61 -43.51 -20.67 34.56
CA VAL A 61 -43.55 -19.40 33.83
C VAL A 61 -42.92 -19.58 32.45
N THR A 62 -43.50 -18.95 31.44
CA THR A 62 -42.95 -18.93 30.08
C THR A 62 -42.35 -17.57 29.73
N LEU A 63 -41.06 -17.55 29.36
CA LEU A 63 -40.45 -16.44 28.64
C LEU A 63 -40.41 -16.77 27.14
N THR A 64 -41.07 -15.95 26.33
CA THR A 64 -40.96 -16.01 24.86
C THR A 64 -40.12 -14.84 24.35
N ILE A 65 -39.07 -15.11 23.59
CA ILE A 65 -38.20 -14.08 22.99
C ILE A 65 -38.39 -14.10 21.48
N LYS A 66 -38.83 -12.98 20.92
CA LYS A 66 -39.11 -12.82 19.48
C LYS A 66 -37.89 -12.44 18.66
N GLU A 67 -38.01 -12.58 17.35
CA GLU A 67 -36.98 -12.27 16.37
C GLU A 67 -36.38 -10.86 16.52
N GLY A 68 -35.06 -10.75 16.33
CA GLY A 68 -34.33 -9.49 16.43
C GLY A 68 -34.12 -8.94 17.84
N VAL A 69 -34.51 -9.65 18.89
CA VAL A 69 -34.24 -9.23 20.28
C VAL A 69 -32.76 -9.35 20.62
N ILE A 70 -32.22 -8.37 21.34
CA ILE A 70 -30.85 -8.37 21.88
C ILE A 70 -30.95 -8.45 23.41
N VAL A 71 -30.30 -9.44 24.00
CA VAL A 71 -30.18 -9.65 25.45
C VAL A 71 -28.71 -9.47 25.85
N LYS A 72 -28.44 -8.54 26.76
CA LYS A 72 -27.11 -8.27 27.32
C LYS A 72 -27.09 -8.58 28.81
N ALA A 73 -26.06 -9.28 29.30
CA ALA A 73 -25.95 -9.59 30.73
C ALA A 73 -24.51 -9.90 31.18
N SER A 74 -24.20 -9.64 32.45
CA SER A 74 -22.96 -10.11 33.07
C SER A 74 -23.08 -11.55 33.58
N ASN A 75 -24.30 -11.98 33.93
CA ASN A 75 -24.61 -13.34 34.37
C ASN A 75 -25.50 -14.05 33.33
N PRO A 76 -25.51 -15.39 33.26
CA PRO A 76 -26.43 -16.09 32.38
C PRO A 76 -27.89 -15.91 32.83
N LEU A 77 -28.82 -16.00 31.88
CA LEU A 77 -30.24 -16.14 32.18
C LEU A 77 -30.49 -17.54 32.77
N TYR A 78 -31.01 -17.60 34.00
CA TYR A 78 -31.33 -18.87 34.64
C TYR A 78 -32.73 -19.35 34.23
N VAL A 79 -32.87 -20.61 33.85
CA VAL A 79 -34.16 -21.17 33.41
C VAL A 79 -34.57 -22.31 34.33
N LEU A 80 -35.63 -22.09 35.11
CA LEU A 80 -36.33 -23.08 35.95
C LEU A 80 -37.73 -23.42 35.40
N GLY A 81 -38.26 -22.57 34.50
CA GLY A 81 -39.54 -22.72 33.81
C GLY A 81 -39.38 -23.01 32.32
N THR A 82 -40.11 -22.30 31.47
CA THR A 82 -40.09 -22.48 30.01
C THR A 82 -39.43 -21.30 29.31
N LEU A 83 -38.42 -21.57 28.47
CA LEU A 83 -37.79 -20.59 27.58
C LEU A 83 -38.06 -20.98 26.13
N ASN A 84 -38.67 -20.07 25.37
CA ASN A 84 -39.03 -20.26 23.98
C ASN A 84 -38.50 -19.10 23.13
N VAL A 85 -37.35 -19.30 22.49
CA VAL A 85 -36.72 -18.32 21.60
C VAL A 85 -37.14 -18.59 20.16
N GLN A 86 -37.69 -17.58 19.51
CA GLN A 86 -38.31 -17.65 18.19
C GLN A 86 -37.65 -16.65 17.25
N GLY A 87 -36.37 -16.87 16.92
CA GLY A 87 -35.66 -16.08 15.94
C GLY A 87 -36.03 -16.43 14.49
N THR A 88 -35.44 -15.72 13.54
CA THR A 88 -35.49 -16.06 12.12
C THR A 88 -34.11 -15.93 11.48
N GLU A 89 -33.93 -16.47 10.27
CA GLU A 89 -32.68 -16.37 9.53
C GLU A 89 -32.20 -14.91 9.36
N SER A 90 -33.14 -14.01 9.02
CA SER A 90 -32.90 -12.59 8.79
C SER A 90 -32.85 -11.73 10.06
N GLU A 91 -33.53 -12.14 11.13
CA GLU A 91 -33.59 -11.43 12.40
C GLU A 91 -33.39 -12.45 13.55
N LYS A 92 -32.12 -12.81 13.81
CA LYS A 92 -31.76 -13.72 14.91
C LYS A 92 -31.99 -13.07 16.27
N VAL A 93 -32.11 -13.90 17.31
CA VAL A 93 -32.08 -13.42 18.70
C VAL A 93 -30.64 -13.45 19.18
N HIS A 94 -30.16 -12.36 19.75
CA HIS A 94 -28.77 -12.23 20.21
C HIS A 94 -28.71 -12.30 21.73
N PHE A 95 -27.79 -13.11 22.25
CA PHE A 95 -27.38 -13.15 23.64
C PHE A 95 -25.89 -12.83 23.70
N THR A 96 -25.52 -11.79 24.46
CA THR A 96 -24.14 -11.31 24.51
C THR A 96 -23.78 -10.71 25.86
N SER A 97 -22.49 -10.44 26.05
CA SER A 97 -21.96 -9.83 27.26
C SER A 97 -22.57 -8.45 27.50
N TRP A 98 -22.69 -8.10 28.78
CA TRP A 98 -22.95 -6.73 29.23
C TRP A 98 -22.00 -5.71 28.57
N PHE A 99 -20.72 -6.09 28.44
CA PHE A 99 -19.63 -5.26 27.93
C PHE A 99 -19.52 -5.25 26.40
N ASP A 100 -20.48 -5.81 25.66
CA ASP A 100 -20.42 -5.85 24.19
C ASP A 100 -20.96 -4.57 23.55
N ASP A 101 -20.06 -3.65 23.19
CA ASP A 101 -20.42 -2.38 22.54
C ASP A 101 -20.82 -2.54 21.07
N GLU A 102 -20.49 -3.67 20.42
CA GLU A 102 -20.78 -3.91 18.99
C GLU A 102 -22.28 -4.19 18.75
N LEU A 103 -23.00 -4.66 19.78
CA LEU A 103 -24.41 -5.04 19.71
C LEU A 103 -25.24 -4.40 20.82
N GLY A 104 -26.22 -3.58 20.44
CA GLY A 104 -27.17 -2.98 21.40
C GLY A 104 -26.69 -1.69 22.07
N GLY A 105 -25.44 -1.24 21.81
CA GLY A 105 -24.85 -0.02 22.37
C GLY A 105 -24.14 -0.25 23.72
N ASP A 106 -23.43 0.78 24.19
CA ASP A 106 -22.74 0.79 25.50
C ASP A 106 -23.75 0.62 26.64
N THR A 107 -23.46 -0.29 27.58
CA THR A 107 -24.38 -0.66 28.67
C THR A 107 -23.72 -0.54 30.06
N ASP A 108 -22.39 -0.60 30.16
CA ASP A 108 -21.63 -0.36 31.38
C ASP A 108 -21.31 1.11 31.65
N GLY A 109 -21.56 2.00 30.68
CA GLY A 109 -21.44 3.44 30.86
C GLY A 109 -20.00 3.85 31.10
N GLU A 110 -19.09 3.27 30.31
CA GLU A 110 -17.65 3.45 30.46
C GLU A 110 -17.22 4.91 30.29
N ILE A 111 -16.15 5.20 31.01
CA ILE A 111 -15.74 6.54 31.41
C ILE A 111 -14.80 7.08 30.33
N TYR A 112 -15.10 8.27 29.85
CA TYR A 112 -14.12 9.04 29.10
C TYR A 112 -12.81 9.12 29.90
N ASN A 113 -11.69 8.86 29.24
CA ASN A 113 -10.39 9.16 29.87
C ASN A 113 -10.32 10.67 30.23
N GLU A 114 -9.27 11.11 30.94
CA GLU A 114 -9.12 12.54 31.32
C GLU A 114 -9.13 13.52 30.11
N GLU A 115 -9.05 12.99 28.88
CA GLU A 115 -9.02 13.70 27.60
C GLU A 115 -10.37 13.69 26.86
N GLY A 116 -11.41 13.05 27.41
CA GLY A 116 -12.73 12.99 26.77
C GLY A 116 -12.87 11.90 25.69
N ILE A 117 -12.00 10.89 25.68
CA ILE A 117 -12.02 9.77 24.71
C ILE A 117 -12.76 8.57 25.33
N GLU A 118 -13.74 8.08 24.59
CA GLU A 118 -14.52 6.87 24.90
C GLU A 118 -13.60 5.64 24.81
N ILE A 119 -13.45 4.92 25.92
CA ILE A 119 -12.73 3.64 25.96
C ILE A 119 -13.78 2.57 25.62
N THR A 120 -13.70 2.00 24.42
CA THR A 120 -14.61 0.93 23.99
C THR A 120 -14.17 -0.37 24.67
N THR A 121 -15.03 -0.94 25.51
CA THR A 121 -14.75 -2.23 26.16
C THR A 121 -15.17 -3.32 25.19
N VAL A 122 -14.26 -4.22 24.81
CA VAL A 122 -14.58 -5.35 23.91
C VAL A 122 -14.25 -6.66 24.62
N PRO A 123 -15.21 -7.59 24.77
CA PRO A 123 -14.94 -8.88 25.41
C PRO A 123 -13.86 -9.70 24.70
N ASN A 124 -12.99 -10.37 25.47
CA ASN A 124 -11.86 -11.12 24.93
C ASN A 124 -11.90 -12.58 25.38
N ILE A 125 -12.17 -13.48 24.43
CA ILE A 125 -12.27 -14.92 24.71
C ILE A 125 -10.94 -15.58 25.08
N LYS A 126 -9.80 -15.01 24.69
CA LYS A 126 -8.47 -15.57 24.99
C LYS A 126 -8.03 -15.25 26.42
N THR A 127 -8.36 -14.06 26.92
CA THR A 127 -8.10 -13.67 28.32
C THR A 127 -9.27 -14.00 29.25
N GLU A 128 -10.41 -14.39 28.69
CA GLU A 128 -11.71 -14.58 29.37
C GLU A 128 -12.20 -13.35 30.13
N GLU A 129 -11.70 -12.17 29.75
CA GLU A 129 -12.10 -10.90 30.32
C GLU A 129 -13.44 -10.45 29.72
N TYR A 130 -14.30 -9.91 30.59
CA TYR A 130 -15.58 -9.32 30.23
C TYR A 130 -16.58 -10.28 29.54
N LEU A 131 -16.44 -11.59 29.77
CA LEU A 131 -17.43 -12.56 29.31
C LEU A 131 -18.69 -12.56 30.18
N GLY A 132 -19.87 -12.65 29.55
CA GLY A 132 -21.19 -12.65 30.18
C GLY A 132 -22.29 -13.02 29.18
N GLY A 133 -23.55 -13.18 29.62
CA GLY A 133 -24.67 -13.20 28.66
C GLY A 133 -25.12 -14.55 28.08
N GLY A 134 -24.81 -15.67 28.73
CA GLY A 134 -25.28 -17.00 28.29
C GLY A 134 -26.66 -17.43 28.83
N ILE A 135 -26.98 -18.71 28.65
CA ILE A 135 -28.19 -19.35 29.19
C ILE A 135 -27.79 -20.51 30.11
N SER A 136 -28.37 -20.58 31.32
CA SER A 136 -28.12 -21.66 32.26
C SER A 136 -29.42 -22.34 32.69
N ILE A 137 -29.52 -23.63 32.43
CA ILE A 137 -30.71 -24.42 32.73
C ILE A 137 -30.47 -25.27 33.98
N SER A 138 -31.43 -25.24 34.90
CA SER A 138 -31.33 -25.96 36.17
C SER A 138 -32.66 -26.61 36.51
N SER A 139 -32.69 -27.94 36.65
CA SER A 139 -33.92 -28.63 37.05
C SER A 139 -34.26 -28.37 38.52
N GLN A 140 -33.36 -28.52 39.49
CA GLN A 140 -33.70 -28.38 40.95
C GLN A 140 -35.05 -29.03 41.37
N ASN A 141 -35.41 -30.18 40.79
CA ASN A 141 -36.72 -30.88 40.92
C ASN A 141 -37.91 -30.28 40.14
N TYR A 142 -37.64 -29.40 39.19
CA TYR A 142 -38.55 -28.88 38.18
C TYR A 142 -38.20 -29.47 36.81
N ASN A 143 -39.14 -29.37 35.87
CA ASN A 143 -38.99 -29.84 34.50
C ASN A 143 -39.00 -28.63 33.56
N PRO A 144 -37.88 -27.90 33.44
CA PRO A 144 -37.78 -26.81 32.50
C PRO A 144 -37.99 -27.30 31.05
N SER A 145 -38.39 -26.40 30.17
CA SER A 145 -38.53 -26.71 28.74
C SER A 145 -37.91 -25.60 27.93
N VAL A 146 -36.88 -25.93 27.15
CA VAL A 146 -36.08 -24.94 26.43
C VAL A 146 -36.08 -25.26 24.94
N THR A 147 -36.54 -24.29 24.15
CA THR A 147 -36.48 -24.31 22.68
C THR A 147 -35.78 -23.05 22.20
N LEU A 148 -34.67 -23.24 21.48
CA LEU A 148 -33.83 -22.18 20.93
C LEU A 148 -33.81 -22.30 19.41
N ASP A 149 -34.49 -21.39 18.70
CA ASP A 149 -34.47 -21.35 17.24
C ASP A 149 -33.90 -20.01 16.75
N TYR A 150 -32.93 -20.06 15.83
CA TYR A 150 -32.21 -18.89 15.30
C TYR A 150 -31.65 -17.96 16.39
N ILE A 151 -31.01 -18.53 17.41
CA ILE A 151 -30.27 -17.77 18.42
C ILE A 151 -28.79 -17.63 18.01
N PHE A 152 -28.19 -16.48 18.33
CA PHE A 152 -26.75 -16.23 18.26
C PHE A 152 -26.25 -15.91 19.67
N ILE A 153 -25.41 -16.78 20.24
CA ILE A 153 -24.83 -16.58 21.57
C ILE A 153 -23.33 -16.32 21.44
N SER A 154 -22.89 -15.17 21.95
CA SER A 154 -21.49 -14.76 21.93
C SER A 154 -21.00 -14.14 23.22
N TYR A 155 -19.68 -14.15 23.39
CA TYR A 155 -18.98 -13.52 24.50
C TYR A 155 -19.45 -14.01 25.88
N ALA A 156 -19.99 -15.22 25.97
CA ALA A 156 -20.37 -15.84 27.24
C ALA A 156 -19.29 -16.81 27.74
N TYR A 157 -19.23 -17.00 29.05
CA TYR A 157 -18.39 -18.05 29.63
C TYR A 157 -18.91 -19.43 29.23
N TYR A 158 -20.21 -19.67 29.44
CA TYR A 158 -20.96 -20.77 28.84
C TYR A 158 -22.03 -20.16 27.94
N GLY A 159 -22.01 -20.44 26.63
CA GLY A 159 -23.08 -20.01 25.73
C GLY A 159 -24.41 -20.63 26.18
N LEU A 160 -24.43 -21.95 26.31
CA LEU A 160 -25.51 -22.71 26.92
C LEU A 160 -24.96 -23.71 27.94
N SER A 161 -25.45 -23.65 29.18
CA SER A 161 -25.14 -24.61 30.25
C SER A 161 -26.39 -25.42 30.60
N VAL A 162 -26.32 -26.73 30.45
CA VAL A 162 -27.41 -27.68 30.72
C VAL A 162 -27.04 -28.53 31.94
N GLY A 163 -27.79 -28.39 33.03
CA GLY A 163 -27.73 -29.30 34.18
C GLY A 163 -28.49 -30.60 33.93
N GLU A 164 -29.11 -31.19 34.96
CA GLU A 164 -30.06 -32.29 34.78
C GLU A 164 -31.34 -31.77 34.10
N ASP A 165 -31.75 -32.28 32.94
CA ASP A 165 -32.94 -31.81 32.20
C ASP A 165 -33.45 -32.81 31.14
N ASP A 166 -34.78 -32.94 31.01
CA ASP A 166 -35.46 -33.80 30.03
C ASP A 166 -35.85 -33.02 28.75
N GLY A 167 -34.86 -32.46 28.03
CA GLY A 167 -35.00 -32.09 26.62
C GLY A 167 -34.85 -30.60 26.29
N VAL A 168 -33.64 -30.22 25.87
CA VAL A 168 -33.30 -28.94 25.25
C VAL A 168 -33.29 -29.09 23.72
N ASN A 169 -34.00 -28.23 23.01
CA ASN A 169 -33.98 -28.22 21.54
C ASN A 169 -33.26 -26.96 21.04
N VAL A 170 -32.24 -27.13 20.20
CA VAL A 170 -31.45 -26.08 19.58
C VAL A 170 -31.49 -26.25 18.08
N THR A 171 -32.05 -25.28 17.36
CA THR A 171 -32.25 -25.35 15.90
C THR A 171 -31.78 -24.07 15.22
N ASN A 172 -31.17 -24.17 14.03
CA ASN A 172 -30.77 -23.01 13.21
C ASN A 172 -29.89 -21.96 13.93
N SER A 173 -29.10 -22.39 14.92
CA SER A 173 -28.49 -21.50 15.91
C SER A 173 -26.97 -21.46 15.81
N ILE A 174 -26.36 -20.39 16.35
CA ILE A 174 -24.92 -20.15 16.29
C ILE A 174 -24.37 -19.89 17.70
N PHE A 175 -23.33 -20.65 18.06
CA PHE A 175 -22.53 -20.45 19.27
C PHE A 175 -21.13 -20.04 18.86
N GLU A 176 -20.80 -18.77 19.05
CA GLU A 176 -19.56 -18.18 18.54
C GLU A 176 -18.89 -17.27 19.56
N LYS A 177 -17.55 -17.33 19.68
CA LYS A 177 -16.77 -16.49 20.60
C LYS A 177 -17.20 -16.65 22.07
N ASN A 178 -17.44 -17.87 22.53
CA ASN A 178 -17.65 -18.19 23.94
C ASN A 178 -16.42 -18.90 24.52
N SER A 179 -16.24 -18.91 25.84
CA SER A 179 -15.25 -19.83 26.43
C SER A 179 -15.69 -21.27 26.16
N ILE A 180 -16.94 -21.61 26.46
CA ILE A 180 -17.53 -22.90 26.07
C ILE A 180 -18.84 -22.63 25.34
N GLY A 181 -18.98 -23.14 24.12
CA GLY A 181 -20.21 -22.99 23.33
C GLY A 181 -21.41 -23.64 24.03
N ILE A 182 -21.35 -24.95 24.23
CA ILE A 182 -22.37 -25.73 24.96
C ILE A 182 -21.69 -26.57 26.05
N SER A 183 -22.17 -26.50 27.29
CA SER A 183 -21.70 -27.31 28.40
C SER A 183 -22.84 -28.15 28.99
N THR A 184 -22.62 -29.43 29.21
CA THR A 184 -23.60 -30.33 29.84
C THR A 184 -22.99 -31.09 31.01
N ASN A 185 -23.81 -31.34 32.04
CA ASN A 185 -23.48 -32.18 33.19
C ASN A 185 -24.53 -33.29 33.25
N GLY A 186 -24.11 -34.58 33.27
CA GLY A 186 -24.91 -35.79 33.01
C GLY A 186 -26.38 -35.83 33.46
N ASN A 187 -27.13 -36.79 32.91
CA ASN A 187 -28.58 -36.92 33.04
C ASN A 187 -29.36 -35.77 32.38
N ASN A 188 -29.07 -35.52 31.10
CA ASN A 188 -29.79 -34.55 30.28
C ASN A 188 -30.02 -35.02 28.84
N SER A 189 -30.92 -34.36 28.13
CA SER A 189 -31.13 -34.57 26.69
C SER A 189 -31.02 -33.25 25.91
N VAL A 190 -30.16 -33.22 24.89
CA VAL A 190 -29.96 -32.05 24.02
C VAL A 190 -30.11 -32.47 22.55
N ASN A 191 -31.09 -31.90 21.86
CA ASN A 191 -31.29 -32.07 20.43
C ASN A 191 -30.74 -30.85 19.71
N ILE A 192 -29.78 -31.05 18.80
CA ILE A 192 -29.16 -29.97 18.03
C ILE A 192 -29.39 -30.25 16.55
N SER A 193 -30.06 -29.34 15.86
CA SER A 193 -30.20 -29.41 14.41
C SER A 193 -29.83 -28.12 13.70
N ASP A 194 -29.30 -28.24 12.49
CA ASP A 194 -29.03 -27.13 11.58
C ASP A 194 -28.25 -25.97 12.22
N SER A 195 -27.31 -26.27 13.13
CA SER A 195 -26.62 -25.29 13.97
C SER A 195 -25.09 -25.29 13.80
N ILE A 196 -24.47 -24.15 14.10
CA ILE A 196 -23.02 -23.91 13.96
C ILE A 196 -22.40 -23.64 15.33
N ILE A 197 -21.30 -24.32 15.65
CA ILE A 197 -20.50 -24.10 16.87
C ILE A 197 -19.07 -23.80 16.45
N ARG A 198 -18.66 -22.53 16.53
CA ARG A 198 -17.37 -22.08 15.99
C ARG A 198 -16.65 -21.04 16.82
N SER A 199 -15.33 -20.94 16.65
CA SER A 199 -14.54 -19.85 17.24
C SER A 199 -14.71 -19.68 18.76
N ASN A 200 -15.01 -20.77 19.48
CA ASN A 200 -15.04 -20.80 20.95
C ASN A 200 -13.69 -21.32 21.48
N ASN A 201 -13.43 -21.26 22.79
CA ASN A 201 -12.28 -21.99 23.34
C ASN A 201 -12.57 -23.51 23.27
N HIS A 202 -13.74 -23.95 23.72
CA HIS A 202 -14.27 -25.30 23.48
C HIS A 202 -15.64 -25.23 22.81
N GLY A 203 -15.90 -26.10 21.83
CA GLY A 203 -17.20 -26.19 21.15
C GLY A 203 -18.29 -26.75 22.07
N ILE A 204 -18.27 -28.06 22.30
CA ILE A 204 -19.18 -28.77 23.22
C ILE A 204 -18.36 -29.47 24.30
N SER A 205 -18.65 -29.20 25.58
CA SER A 205 -18.03 -29.86 26.73
C SER A 205 -19.07 -30.66 27.52
N ILE A 206 -18.80 -31.94 27.74
CA ILE A 206 -19.74 -32.91 28.30
C ILE A 206 -19.08 -33.57 29.50
N ASN A 207 -19.62 -33.32 30.69
CA ASN A 207 -19.18 -33.94 31.93
C ASN A 207 -20.19 -35.01 32.33
N GLN A 208 -19.80 -36.27 32.31
CA GLN A 208 -20.62 -37.39 32.74
C GLN A 208 -20.21 -37.85 34.14
N PHE A 209 -21.13 -38.43 34.90
CA PHE A 209 -20.85 -38.90 36.26
C PHE A 209 -21.21 -40.38 36.39
N GLU A 210 -20.32 -41.20 36.94
CA GLU A 210 -20.55 -42.64 37.17
C GLU A 210 -21.88 -42.95 37.88
N SER A 211 -22.34 -42.02 38.73
CA SER A 211 -23.57 -42.14 39.52
C SER A 211 -24.86 -41.68 38.81
N LEU A 212 -24.78 -41.16 37.58
CA LEU A 212 -25.91 -40.57 36.86
C LEU A 212 -26.04 -41.16 35.45
N PRO A 213 -27.26 -41.25 34.89
CA PRO A 213 -27.45 -41.53 33.47
C PRO A 213 -26.63 -40.59 32.58
N ASN A 214 -26.23 -41.04 31.39
CA ASN A 214 -25.46 -40.24 30.45
C ASN A 214 -26.27 -39.07 29.86
N SER A 215 -25.58 -38.03 29.38
CA SER A 215 -26.19 -37.03 28.51
C SER A 215 -26.54 -37.66 27.16
N ILE A 216 -27.75 -37.45 26.67
CA ILE A 216 -28.21 -37.92 25.36
C ILE A 216 -28.19 -36.76 24.37
N PHE A 217 -27.40 -36.91 23.31
CA PHE A 217 -27.38 -35.96 22.19
C PHE A 217 -28.06 -36.55 20.95
N THR A 218 -28.94 -35.77 20.34
CA THR A 218 -29.44 -36.05 18.98
C THR A 218 -28.95 -34.94 18.06
N VAL A 219 -28.10 -35.26 17.09
CA VAL A 219 -27.53 -34.28 16.17
C VAL A 219 -27.97 -34.51 14.72
N SER A 220 -28.28 -33.43 14.01
CA SER A 220 -28.53 -33.48 12.56
C SER A 220 -28.22 -32.16 11.88
N GLY A 221 -27.33 -32.15 10.87
CA GLY A 221 -26.92 -30.90 10.22
C GLY A 221 -26.13 -29.99 11.18
N LEU A 222 -25.07 -30.53 11.80
CA LEU A 222 -24.24 -29.81 12.75
C LEU A 222 -22.86 -29.52 12.14
N SER A 223 -22.36 -28.30 12.35
CA SER A 223 -21.03 -27.87 11.91
C SER A 223 -20.22 -27.34 13.09
N ILE A 224 -19.08 -27.97 13.36
CA ILE A 224 -18.17 -27.63 14.46
C ILE A 224 -16.79 -27.35 13.88
N TYR A 225 -16.32 -26.10 13.94
CA TYR A 225 -15.02 -25.72 13.37
C TYR A 225 -14.42 -24.48 14.02
N GLY A 226 -13.11 -24.29 13.90
CA GLY A 226 -12.43 -23.08 14.37
C GLY A 226 -12.41 -22.90 15.90
N ASN A 227 -12.85 -23.89 16.69
CA ASN A 227 -12.72 -23.82 18.17
C ASN A 227 -11.26 -24.09 18.58
N THR A 228 -10.76 -23.36 19.56
CA THR A 228 -9.33 -23.25 19.86
C THR A 228 -8.73 -24.53 20.45
N TYR A 229 -9.41 -25.15 21.41
CA TYR A 229 -8.90 -26.31 22.13
C TYR A 229 -9.51 -27.62 21.63
N SER A 230 -10.85 -27.73 21.68
CA SER A 230 -11.56 -28.90 21.16
C SER A 230 -12.91 -28.53 20.54
N GLY A 231 -13.31 -29.29 19.52
CA GLY A 231 -14.66 -29.26 19.00
C GLY A 231 -15.62 -29.94 19.98
N ILE A 232 -15.24 -31.12 20.47
CA ILE A 232 -15.96 -31.86 21.50
C ILE A 232 -15.00 -32.39 22.56
N SER A 233 -15.39 -32.24 23.82
CA SER A 233 -14.76 -32.86 24.99
C SER A 233 -15.80 -33.67 25.76
N ASN A 234 -15.56 -34.96 25.99
CA ASN A 234 -16.42 -35.84 26.80
C ASN A 234 -15.60 -36.51 27.91
N ILE A 235 -15.89 -36.17 29.16
CA ILE A 235 -15.10 -36.61 30.32
C ILE A 235 -16.00 -37.37 31.30
N LEU A 236 -15.55 -38.54 31.75
CA LEU A 236 -16.21 -39.31 32.80
C LEU A 236 -15.65 -38.95 34.18
N MET A 237 -16.54 -38.55 35.09
CA MET A 237 -16.23 -38.15 36.46
C MET A 237 -16.72 -39.19 37.48
N PRO A 238 -16.02 -39.35 38.62
CA PRO A 238 -16.45 -40.26 39.69
C PRO A 238 -17.76 -39.81 40.37
N PRO A 239 -18.40 -40.68 41.20
CA PRO A 239 -19.70 -40.43 41.83
C PRO A 239 -19.76 -39.15 42.68
N LEU A 240 -20.88 -38.43 42.62
CA LEU A 240 -21.15 -37.24 43.44
C LEU A 240 -21.38 -37.62 44.91
N ALA A 241 -20.50 -37.19 45.84
CA ALA A 241 -20.72 -37.39 47.27
C ALA A 241 -21.87 -36.51 47.82
N LEU A 242 -22.85 -37.12 48.51
CA LEU A 242 -24.08 -36.44 48.98
C LEU A 242 -23.97 -35.80 50.40
N LYS A 243 -24.25 -34.48 50.46
CA LYS A 243 -24.80 -33.60 51.56
C LYS A 243 -23.85 -32.82 52.52
N PRO A 244 -24.29 -31.67 53.10
CA PRO A 244 -24.92 -30.50 52.48
C PRO A 244 -24.36 -29.13 53.00
N GLU A 245 -24.74 -28.04 52.32
CA GLU A 245 -24.67 -26.62 52.74
C GLU A 245 -23.29 -25.89 52.77
N LYS A 246 -22.86 -25.42 51.59
CA LYS A 246 -22.62 -24.00 51.23
C LYS A 246 -21.64 -23.95 50.04
N ARG A 247 -22.09 -23.29 48.97
CA ARG A 247 -21.48 -23.30 47.63
C ARG A 247 -20.11 -22.62 47.56
N SER A 248 -19.15 -23.30 46.92
CA SER A 248 -18.19 -22.76 45.94
C SER A 248 -17.51 -23.92 45.19
N PHE A 249 -17.67 -23.96 43.86
CA PHE A 249 -17.38 -25.09 42.95
C PHE A 249 -15.87 -25.43 42.83
N PHE A 250 -15.00 -24.45 43.07
CA PHE A 250 -13.54 -24.62 43.12
C PHE A 250 -13.05 -25.58 44.24
N ALA A 251 -13.91 -25.93 45.20
CA ALA A 251 -13.54 -26.74 46.36
C ALA A 251 -13.43 -28.25 46.10
N TRP A 252 -13.81 -28.78 44.92
CA TRP A 252 -13.54 -30.18 44.57
C TRP A 252 -12.30 -30.39 43.69
N PHE A 253 -11.87 -29.40 42.90
CA PHE A 253 -10.73 -29.51 41.95
C PHE A 253 -9.43 -30.11 42.56
N PHE A 254 -9.31 -30.21 43.89
CA PHE A 254 -8.19 -30.80 44.61
C PHE A 254 -8.48 -31.94 45.61
N ASN A 255 -9.72 -32.37 45.84
CA ASN A 255 -9.99 -33.52 46.73
C ASN A 255 -10.26 -34.78 45.89
N LEU A 256 -9.33 -35.66 45.54
CA LEU A 256 -7.97 -35.90 46.03
C LEU A 256 -7.37 -36.89 45.00
N PHE A 257 -6.12 -36.74 44.58
CA PHE A 257 -5.38 -37.85 43.98
C PHE A 257 -5.51 -39.09 44.89
N LYS A 258 -6.08 -40.20 44.38
CA LYS A 258 -6.05 -41.53 45.03
C LYS A 258 -6.33 -41.53 46.54
N THR A 259 -7.59 -41.64 46.95
CA THR A 259 -7.91 -42.13 48.31
C THR A 259 -9.30 -42.73 48.31
N GLU A 260 -9.53 -44.00 48.61
CA GLU A 260 -8.64 -45.06 49.06
C GLU A 260 -9.46 -46.35 48.99
N LYS A 261 -8.76 -47.46 48.79
CA LYS A 261 -8.89 -48.62 49.67
C LYS A 261 -9.03 -48.16 51.15
N ALA A 262 -10.19 -47.63 51.54
CA ALA A 262 -10.63 -47.36 52.90
C ALA A 262 -12.11 -46.95 52.77
N ILE A 263 -13.09 -47.63 53.37
CA ILE A 263 -13.05 -48.32 54.64
C ILE A 263 -13.90 -49.58 54.54
N ALA A 264 -13.23 -50.72 54.66
CA ALA A 264 -13.86 -51.95 55.13
C ALA A 264 -14.31 -51.75 56.58
N GLN A 265 -15.61 -51.75 56.79
CA GLN A 265 -16.30 -52.27 57.99
C GLN A 265 -17.69 -52.68 57.50
N GLU A 266 -17.84 -53.93 57.05
CA GLU A 266 -18.46 -55.00 57.87
C GLU A 266 -19.89 -54.64 58.32
N GLU A 267 -20.89 -54.97 57.52
CA GLU A 267 -21.77 -56.15 57.71
C GLU A 267 -23.06 -55.99 56.88
N GLY A 268 -23.27 -56.88 55.91
CA GLY A 268 -24.54 -57.05 55.19
C GLY A 268 -24.45 -56.85 53.68
N GLU A 269 -23.92 -57.84 52.97
CA GLU A 269 -24.10 -58.00 51.51
C GLU A 269 -25.60 -58.12 51.19
N GLU A 270 -26.18 -57.07 50.62
CA GLU A 270 -27.06 -57.22 49.47
C GLU A 270 -26.28 -56.70 48.27
N ASP A 271 -26.01 -57.58 47.30
CA ASP A 271 -25.49 -57.22 45.98
C ASP A 271 -26.45 -56.23 45.32
N ILE A 272 -26.22 -54.93 45.49
CA ILE A 272 -26.83 -53.92 44.64
C ILE A 272 -25.94 -53.88 43.39
N GLU A 273 -26.38 -54.50 42.30
CA GLU A 273 -25.81 -54.22 40.97
C GLU A 273 -25.88 -52.70 40.76
N GLU A 274 -24.73 -52.02 40.79
CA GLU A 274 -24.69 -50.63 40.38
C GLU A 274 -25.14 -50.54 38.91
N PRO A 275 -26.08 -49.64 38.57
CA PRO A 275 -26.55 -49.51 37.20
C PRO A 275 -25.38 -49.12 36.30
N GLN A 276 -25.00 -50.01 35.39
CA GLN A 276 -23.99 -49.74 34.38
C GLN A 276 -24.63 -48.91 33.26
N TYR A 277 -24.29 -47.63 33.19
CA TYR A 277 -24.73 -46.74 32.13
C TYR A 277 -23.79 -46.79 30.91
N ASP A 278 -24.34 -46.62 29.72
CA ASP A 278 -23.57 -46.43 28.49
C ASP A 278 -23.32 -44.93 28.32
N TYR A 279 -22.06 -44.54 28.39
CA TYR A 279 -21.59 -43.15 28.37
C TYR A 279 -21.21 -42.69 26.96
N THR A 280 -21.45 -43.53 25.94
CA THR A 280 -21.20 -43.23 24.53
C THR A 280 -22.07 -42.07 24.05
N ILE A 281 -21.49 -41.14 23.28
CA ILE A 281 -22.22 -40.05 22.63
C ILE A 281 -21.99 -40.10 21.12
N ASP A 282 -23.06 -39.87 20.35
CA ASP A 282 -23.04 -39.97 18.89
C ASP A 282 -23.03 -38.58 18.22
N PHE A 283 -21.91 -38.25 17.59
CA PHE A 283 -21.70 -37.06 16.76
C PHE A 283 -21.34 -37.41 15.31
N ARG A 284 -21.68 -38.62 14.85
CA ARG A 284 -21.52 -39.00 13.44
C ARG A 284 -22.38 -38.10 12.56
N ASN A 285 -21.96 -37.93 11.31
CA ASN A 285 -22.57 -37.03 10.33
C ASN A 285 -22.53 -35.55 10.76
N THR A 286 -21.47 -35.17 11.48
CA THR A 286 -21.11 -33.78 11.79
C THR A 286 -20.01 -33.32 10.83
N TRP A 287 -20.02 -32.04 10.44
CA TRP A 287 -18.90 -31.39 9.75
C TRP A 287 -17.91 -30.82 10.76
N TRP A 288 -16.62 -31.13 10.60
CA TRP A 288 -15.58 -30.80 11.58
C TRP A 288 -14.65 -29.67 11.11
N GLY A 289 -15.00 -28.97 10.04
CA GLY A 289 -14.18 -27.91 9.44
C GLY A 289 -13.20 -28.38 8.36
N ASP A 290 -13.00 -29.68 8.17
CA ASP A 290 -12.14 -30.24 7.13
C ASP A 290 -12.66 -31.60 6.60
N PRO A 291 -12.52 -31.93 5.29
CA PRO A 291 -12.98 -33.20 4.74
C PRO A 291 -12.29 -34.44 5.34
N SER A 292 -11.10 -34.27 5.92
CA SER A 292 -10.39 -35.32 6.66
C SER A 292 -10.96 -35.63 8.04
N GLY A 293 -11.96 -34.87 8.51
CA GLY A 293 -12.65 -35.11 9.77
C GLY A 293 -11.91 -34.56 11.00
N PRO A 294 -12.42 -34.84 12.21
CA PRO A 294 -11.85 -34.31 13.44
C PRO A 294 -10.49 -34.93 13.72
N HIS A 295 -9.59 -34.15 14.32
CA HIS A 295 -8.41 -34.72 14.93
C HIS A 295 -8.80 -35.58 16.16
N HIS A 296 -8.30 -36.81 16.23
CA HIS A 296 -8.43 -37.66 17.42
C HIS A 296 -7.13 -38.45 17.62
N GLY A 297 -6.61 -38.47 18.85
CA GLY A 297 -5.25 -38.96 19.15
C GLY A 297 -4.95 -40.39 18.67
N THR A 298 -5.94 -41.29 18.72
CA THR A 298 -5.81 -42.68 18.26
C THR A 298 -6.63 -43.03 17.02
N LEU A 299 -7.91 -42.62 16.97
CA LEU A 299 -8.87 -43.03 15.94
C LEU A 299 -8.79 -42.23 14.62
N ASN A 300 -8.33 -40.97 14.64
CA ASN A 300 -8.10 -40.17 13.43
C ASN A 300 -6.93 -39.17 13.61
N PRO A 301 -5.69 -39.65 13.75
CA PRO A 301 -4.54 -38.80 14.11
C PRO A 301 -4.13 -37.82 13.00
N ASN A 302 -4.58 -38.04 11.76
CA ASN A 302 -4.30 -37.16 10.61
C ASN A 302 -5.49 -36.25 10.26
N GLY A 303 -6.58 -36.29 11.03
CA GLY A 303 -7.70 -35.36 10.84
C GLY A 303 -7.24 -33.93 11.09
N LEU A 304 -7.58 -33.02 10.18
CA LEU A 304 -7.25 -31.59 10.25
C LEU A 304 -8.42 -30.75 10.80
N GLY A 305 -9.60 -31.34 10.98
CA GLY A 305 -10.76 -30.70 11.57
C GLY A 305 -10.67 -30.56 13.09
N ASN A 306 -11.64 -29.87 13.68
CA ASN A 306 -11.70 -29.58 15.11
C ASN A 306 -11.60 -30.86 15.96
N GLY A 307 -10.77 -30.85 17.00
CA GLY A 307 -10.44 -32.07 17.75
C GLY A 307 -11.59 -32.65 18.58
N VAL A 308 -11.55 -33.97 18.77
CA VAL A 308 -12.36 -34.73 19.73
C VAL A 308 -11.47 -35.23 20.85
N GLU A 309 -11.84 -34.91 22.09
CA GLU A 309 -11.18 -35.35 23.32
C GLU A 309 -12.16 -36.21 24.12
N ASP A 310 -11.84 -37.48 24.36
CA ASP A 310 -12.68 -38.40 25.13
C ASP A 310 -11.88 -39.36 26.03
N ASP A 311 -12.57 -40.00 26.97
CA ASP A 311 -12.04 -41.11 27.77
C ASP A 311 -12.22 -42.43 27.02
N GLU A 312 -11.25 -42.75 26.16
CA GLU A 312 -11.26 -43.92 25.27
C GLU A 312 -11.70 -45.22 25.98
N GLY A 313 -12.91 -45.70 25.64
CA GLY A 313 -13.46 -46.98 26.11
C GLY A 313 -14.39 -46.88 27.32
N GLU A 314 -14.38 -45.78 28.08
CA GLU A 314 -15.30 -45.55 29.20
C GLU A 314 -16.40 -44.54 28.86
N ALA A 315 -16.07 -43.48 28.09
CA ALA A 315 -17.04 -42.50 27.59
C ALA A 315 -16.73 -42.05 26.14
N PRO A 316 -16.80 -42.97 25.16
CA PRO A 316 -16.34 -42.67 23.79
C PRO A 316 -17.28 -41.73 23.02
N VAL A 317 -16.71 -40.91 22.15
CA VAL A 317 -17.44 -40.08 21.19
C VAL A 317 -17.38 -40.71 19.80
N LEU A 318 -18.54 -41.07 19.24
CA LEU A 318 -18.63 -41.57 17.88
C LEU A 318 -18.66 -40.41 16.89
N PHE A 319 -17.68 -40.34 15.99
CA PHE A 319 -17.59 -39.27 14.98
C PHE A 319 -17.41 -39.78 13.53
N ASP A 320 -17.18 -41.08 13.33
CA ASP A 320 -17.05 -41.74 12.01
C ASP A 320 -18.34 -42.52 11.65
N PRO A 321 -19.00 -42.26 10.50
CA PRO A 321 -18.62 -41.31 9.45
C PRO A 321 -18.87 -39.86 9.84
N TRP A 322 -17.94 -38.97 9.44
CA TRP A 322 -18.15 -37.52 9.43
C TRP A 322 -18.59 -37.05 8.04
N LEU A 323 -19.05 -35.80 7.95
CA LEU A 323 -19.37 -35.16 6.68
C LEU A 323 -18.09 -34.67 5.99
N ILE A 324 -18.03 -34.78 4.67
CA ILE A 324 -16.89 -34.31 3.85
C ILE A 324 -17.08 -32.89 3.30
N SER A 325 -18.21 -32.27 3.62
CA SER A 325 -18.56 -30.88 3.31
C SER A 325 -19.52 -30.37 4.39
N ASP A 326 -19.52 -29.07 4.63
CA ASP A 326 -20.40 -28.44 5.61
C ASP A 326 -21.89 -28.58 5.18
N PRO A 327 -22.77 -29.19 6.00
CA PRO A 327 -24.19 -29.34 5.70
C PRO A 327 -24.97 -28.03 5.76
N LEU A 328 -24.42 -27.02 6.45
CA LEU A 328 -24.99 -25.69 6.68
C LEU A 328 -24.25 -24.60 5.94
N GLN A 329 -23.22 -24.94 5.18
CA GLN A 329 -22.79 -24.11 4.08
C GLN A 329 -23.96 -24.08 3.11
N GLN A 330 -24.86 -23.13 3.38
CA GLN A 330 -25.81 -22.62 2.42
C GLN A 330 -24.92 -22.27 1.25
N SER A 331 -24.98 -23.09 0.21
CA SER A 331 -24.28 -22.82 -1.02
C SER A 331 -24.89 -21.51 -1.42
N CYS A 332 -24.18 -20.42 -1.17
CA CYS A 332 -24.59 -19.16 -1.70
C CYS A 332 -24.70 -19.46 -3.21
N THR A 333 -25.91 -19.38 -3.74
CA THR A 333 -26.22 -19.81 -5.12
C THR A 333 -26.29 -18.62 -6.07
N VAL A 334 -26.30 -17.40 -5.53
CA VAL A 334 -26.43 -16.14 -6.28
C VAL A 334 -25.47 -15.10 -5.70
N ASP A 335 -24.57 -14.57 -6.53
CA ASP A 335 -23.64 -13.48 -6.20
C ASP A 335 -22.82 -13.73 -4.93
N CYS A 336 -22.05 -14.83 -4.98
CA CYS A 336 -21.32 -15.41 -3.85
C CYS A 336 -19.84 -15.19 -4.03
N PHE A 337 -19.52 -13.95 -4.36
CA PHE A 337 -18.16 -13.57 -4.69
C PHE A 337 -17.37 -13.35 -3.42
N SER A 338 -16.08 -13.66 -3.51
CA SER A 338 -15.12 -13.52 -2.45
C SER A 338 -15.05 -12.06 -1.96
N ASN A 339 -14.95 -11.85 -0.65
CA ASN A 339 -14.65 -10.53 -0.08
C ASN A 339 -13.29 -10.02 -0.58
N VAL A 340 -13.02 -8.72 -0.47
CA VAL A 340 -11.79 -8.13 -1.05
C VAL A 340 -10.88 -7.57 0.03
N LEU A 341 -9.62 -8.00 0.03
CA LEU A 341 -8.52 -7.36 0.75
C LEU A 341 -7.72 -6.49 -0.23
N PHE A 342 -7.63 -5.19 0.02
CA PHE A 342 -6.84 -4.27 -0.79
C PHE A 342 -5.55 -3.84 -0.08
N LEU A 343 -4.41 -4.03 -0.77
CA LEU A 343 -3.07 -3.65 -0.30
C LEU A 343 -2.50 -2.50 -1.15
N PRO A 344 -2.40 -1.27 -0.60
CA PRO A 344 -2.00 -0.08 -1.34
C PRO A 344 -0.49 -0.03 -1.62
N GLY A 345 -0.09 0.88 -2.51
CA GLY A 345 1.32 1.10 -2.87
C GLY A 345 2.14 1.82 -1.80
N ILE A 346 3.46 1.95 -2.06
CA ILE A 346 4.36 2.70 -1.19
C ILE A 346 3.93 4.17 -1.11
N LYS A 347 4.00 4.77 0.08
CA LYS A 347 3.55 6.15 0.33
C LYS A 347 2.07 6.41 0.05
N ALA A 348 1.25 5.37 -0.07
CA ALA A 348 -0.17 5.51 -0.38
C ALA A 348 -1.09 5.32 0.85
N SER A 349 -0.51 5.27 2.04
CA SER A 349 -1.20 5.39 3.33
C SER A 349 -0.77 6.69 4.01
N ARG A 350 -1.71 7.39 4.65
CA ARG A 350 -1.38 8.59 5.43
C ARG A 350 -0.71 8.20 6.75
N LEU A 351 0.29 8.98 7.15
CA LEU A 351 0.99 8.81 8.42
C LEU A 351 0.74 10.02 9.29
N TYR A 352 0.47 9.76 10.57
CA TYR A 352 0.08 10.75 11.55
C TYR A 352 0.93 10.64 12.81
N GLN A 353 0.97 11.73 13.56
CA GLN A 353 1.51 11.77 14.91
C GLN A 353 0.56 12.56 15.82
N ASN A 354 0.48 12.19 17.10
CA ASN A 354 -0.25 12.98 18.09
C ASN A 354 0.68 13.39 19.25
N ASN A 355 0.99 14.69 19.34
CA ASN A 355 1.75 15.30 20.44
C ASN A 355 0.89 16.36 21.18
N GLY A 356 -0.40 16.08 21.39
CA GLY A 356 -1.39 16.99 21.99
C GLY A 356 -2.26 17.73 20.96
N SER A 357 -1.83 17.74 19.70
CA SER A 357 -2.65 17.95 18.51
C SER A 357 -2.20 16.92 17.49
N GLU A 358 -3.15 16.33 16.77
CA GLU A 358 -2.82 15.44 15.66
C GLU A 358 -2.20 16.25 14.52
N ASP A 359 -1.13 15.71 13.96
CA ASP A 359 -0.46 16.22 12.77
C ASP A 359 -0.39 15.12 11.70
N GLN A 360 -0.66 15.50 10.45
CA GLN A 360 -0.54 14.62 9.30
C GLN A 360 0.86 14.78 8.71
N LEU A 361 1.72 13.80 8.97
CA LEU A 361 3.10 13.79 8.47
C LEU A 361 3.17 13.42 6.97
N TRP A 362 2.19 12.63 6.50
CA TRP A 362 2.09 12.26 5.09
C TRP A 362 0.65 12.30 4.61
N GLU A 363 0.29 13.04 3.56
CA GLU A 363 1.15 13.89 2.72
C GLU A 363 1.62 15.16 3.46
N PRO A 364 2.89 15.57 3.33
CA PRO A 364 3.49 16.58 4.20
C PRO A 364 3.00 18.00 3.84
N ASN A 365 2.91 18.87 4.83
CA ASN A 365 2.63 20.30 4.67
C ASN A 365 3.93 21.15 4.70
N ALA A 366 5.03 20.59 5.20
CA ALA A 366 6.36 21.19 5.18
C ALA A 366 7.47 20.13 5.24
N ASN A 367 8.70 20.54 4.94
CA ASN A 367 9.88 19.67 5.09
C ASN A 367 10.08 19.15 6.53
N SER A 368 9.59 19.86 7.57
CA SER A 368 9.64 19.39 8.97
C SER A 368 8.93 18.06 9.16
N ASP A 369 7.80 17.88 8.50
CA ASP A 369 6.95 16.69 8.63
C ASP A 369 7.70 15.46 8.09
N VAL A 370 8.51 15.65 7.05
CA VAL A 370 9.42 14.62 6.50
C VAL A 370 10.54 14.29 7.47
N GLU A 371 11.07 15.28 8.18
CA GLU A 371 12.13 15.08 9.19
C GLU A 371 11.60 14.25 10.37
N ASP A 372 10.32 14.41 10.74
CA ASP A 372 9.65 13.59 11.75
C ASP A 372 9.40 12.15 11.31
N LEU A 373 9.40 11.89 10.00
CA LEU A 373 9.32 10.54 9.42
C LEU A 373 10.66 9.78 9.42
N TYR A 374 11.78 10.42 9.79
CA TYR A 374 13.10 9.81 9.73
C TYR A 374 13.26 8.53 10.56
N LEU A 375 14.18 7.70 10.09
CA LEU A 375 14.50 6.40 10.67
C LEU A 375 15.93 6.40 11.21
N ASN A 376 16.19 5.52 12.17
CA ASN A 376 17.51 5.17 12.65
C ASN A 376 18.26 4.36 11.57
N THR A 377 19.58 4.22 11.74
CA THR A 377 20.43 3.49 10.78
C THR A 377 20.11 2.00 10.66
N ASP A 378 19.36 1.44 11.60
CA ASP A 378 18.87 0.06 11.58
C ASP A 378 17.48 -0.11 10.92
N GLY A 379 16.88 1.00 10.49
CA GLY A 379 15.58 1.08 9.84
C GLY A 379 14.40 1.30 10.80
N THR A 380 14.65 1.36 12.11
CA THR A 380 13.59 1.63 13.10
C THR A 380 13.16 3.08 13.09
N SER A 381 11.89 3.37 13.41
CA SER A 381 11.42 4.76 13.46
C SER A 381 12.11 5.54 14.57
N LYS A 382 12.57 6.77 14.28
CA LYS A 382 13.02 7.70 15.33
C LYS A 382 11.87 8.15 16.21
N ASN A 383 10.66 8.08 15.67
CA ASN A 383 9.44 8.53 16.31
C ASN A 383 8.45 7.37 16.37
N SER A 384 8.42 6.69 17.51
CA SER A 384 7.58 5.51 17.73
C SER A 384 6.08 5.84 17.88
N SER A 385 5.71 7.12 17.96
CA SER A 385 4.31 7.56 18.09
C SER A 385 3.57 7.65 16.75
N ILE A 386 4.25 7.33 15.64
CA ILE A 386 3.66 7.39 14.31
C ILE A 386 2.71 6.23 14.08
N TYR A 387 1.54 6.54 13.53
CA TYR A 387 0.50 5.58 13.20
C TYR A 387 -0.17 5.93 11.86
N THR A 388 -1.00 5.01 11.35
CA THR A 388 -1.83 5.19 10.15
C THR A 388 -3.31 4.96 10.45
N ARG A 389 -4.18 5.21 9.48
CA ARG A 389 -5.62 4.85 9.58
C ARG A 389 -6.29 4.71 8.23
N ASP A 390 -5.79 5.39 7.20
CA ASP A 390 -6.43 5.48 5.91
C ASP A 390 -5.44 5.50 4.75
N ILE A 391 -5.90 4.96 3.61
CA ILE A 391 -5.24 5.05 2.32
C ILE A 391 -5.53 6.41 1.66
N ILE A 392 -4.63 6.85 0.79
CA ILE A 392 -4.81 8.05 -0.01
C ILE A 392 -5.79 7.73 -1.15
N LYS A 393 -7.08 8.04 -0.95
CA LYS A 393 -8.06 8.02 -2.06
C LYS A 393 -7.83 9.20 -3.01
N GLU A 394 -7.60 10.38 -2.44
CA GLU A 394 -7.37 11.66 -3.10
C GLU A 394 -6.24 12.41 -2.38
N THR A 395 -5.30 13.00 -3.13
CA THR A 395 -4.17 13.76 -2.58
C THR A 395 -4.61 15.11 -2.03
N ASN A 396 -4.09 15.56 -0.90
CA ASN A 396 -4.33 16.93 -0.42
C ASN A 396 -3.23 17.91 -0.92
N ILE A 397 -2.23 17.43 -1.67
CA ILE A 397 -1.21 18.26 -2.31
C ILE A 397 -1.87 19.18 -3.36
N PRO A 398 -1.76 20.53 -3.22
CA PRO A 398 -2.38 21.46 -4.16
C PRO A 398 -1.81 21.34 -5.58
N ILE A 399 -2.69 21.23 -6.58
CA ILE A 399 -2.33 21.35 -8.01
C ILE A 399 -2.64 22.77 -8.49
N PRO A 400 -1.68 23.52 -9.03
CA PRO A 400 -1.89 24.94 -9.40
C PRO A 400 -2.78 25.18 -10.63
N THR A 401 -3.04 24.16 -11.45
CA THR A 401 -3.68 24.30 -12.77
C THR A 401 -5.15 23.91 -12.83
N GLY A 402 -5.81 23.60 -11.70
CA GLY A 402 -7.25 23.36 -11.72
C GLY A 402 -7.88 23.01 -10.36
N PRO A 403 -9.22 22.96 -10.29
CA PRO A 403 -9.96 22.66 -9.06
C PRO A 403 -9.98 21.16 -8.68
N THR A 404 -9.33 20.28 -9.46
CA THR A 404 -9.40 18.84 -9.27
C THR A 404 -8.19 18.31 -8.50
N VAL A 405 -8.45 17.84 -7.30
CA VAL A 405 -7.58 16.93 -6.56
C VAL A 405 -7.27 15.69 -7.41
N GLN A 406 -6.02 15.18 -7.38
CA GLN A 406 -5.69 13.93 -8.07
C GLN A 406 -6.18 12.73 -7.25
N SER A 407 -7.05 11.92 -7.87
CA SER A 407 -7.43 10.62 -7.34
C SER A 407 -6.28 9.62 -7.49
N ILE A 408 -6.10 8.79 -6.47
CA ILE A 408 -5.12 7.69 -6.41
C ILE A 408 -5.85 6.35 -6.29
N TYR A 409 -6.76 6.23 -5.32
CA TYR A 409 -7.61 5.04 -5.11
C TYR A 409 -9.10 5.35 -4.93
N LYS A 410 -9.55 6.56 -5.26
CA LYS A 410 -10.94 6.96 -5.11
C LYS A 410 -11.87 6.10 -5.96
N SER A 411 -11.62 6.00 -7.26
CA SER A 411 -12.51 5.28 -8.17
C SER A 411 -12.48 3.78 -7.89
N PHE A 412 -11.31 3.25 -7.49
CA PHE A 412 -11.19 1.88 -7.01
C PHE A 412 -12.03 1.63 -5.75
N SER A 413 -11.87 2.47 -4.72
CA SER A 413 -12.64 2.35 -3.48
C SER A 413 -14.14 2.42 -3.74
N ASN A 414 -14.58 3.38 -4.57
CA ASN A 414 -15.99 3.50 -4.94
C ASN A 414 -16.50 2.24 -5.67
N THR A 415 -15.68 1.65 -6.54
CA THR A 415 -16.05 0.40 -7.23
C THR A 415 -16.22 -0.75 -6.23
N MET A 416 -15.38 -0.82 -5.19
CA MET A 416 -15.52 -1.83 -4.13
C MET A 416 -16.75 -1.55 -3.24
N ASP A 417 -16.98 -0.28 -2.88
CA ASP A 417 -18.17 0.16 -2.14
C ASP A 417 -19.45 -0.18 -2.93
N ASP A 418 -19.47 0.02 -4.24
CA ASP A 418 -20.58 -0.34 -5.13
C ASP A 418 -20.81 -1.86 -5.15
N LEU A 419 -19.76 -2.68 -5.15
CA LEU A 419 -19.89 -4.14 -5.07
C LEU A 419 -20.51 -4.60 -3.73
N VAL A 420 -20.21 -3.92 -2.62
CA VAL A 420 -20.87 -4.17 -1.32
C VAL A 420 -22.33 -3.71 -1.36
N ASN A 421 -22.58 -2.49 -1.83
CA ASN A 421 -23.92 -1.89 -1.90
C ASN A 421 -24.88 -2.70 -2.81
N ASP A 422 -24.36 -3.24 -3.91
CA ASP A 422 -25.09 -4.12 -4.83
C ASP A 422 -25.24 -5.56 -4.29
N GLY A 423 -24.69 -5.84 -3.11
CA GLY A 423 -24.70 -7.15 -2.48
C GLY A 423 -23.94 -8.20 -3.29
N LYS A 424 -22.93 -7.82 -4.08
CA LYS A 424 -22.08 -8.74 -4.85
C LYS A 424 -21.01 -9.39 -3.98
N ILE A 425 -20.39 -8.61 -3.11
CA ILE A 425 -19.52 -9.10 -2.02
C ILE A 425 -20.14 -8.69 -0.68
N ALA A 426 -19.76 -9.35 0.42
CA ALA A 426 -20.25 -8.97 1.74
C ALA A 426 -19.49 -7.77 2.32
N ASP A 427 -18.18 -7.74 2.11
CA ASP A 427 -17.31 -6.68 2.63
C ASP A 427 -16.02 -6.55 1.80
N TRP A 428 -15.36 -5.40 1.93
CA TRP A 428 -13.98 -5.20 1.52
C TRP A 428 -13.24 -4.32 2.52
N LYS A 429 -11.94 -4.57 2.69
CA LYS A 429 -11.09 -3.73 3.54
C LYS A 429 -9.83 -3.30 2.82
N SER A 430 -9.51 -2.01 2.91
CA SER A 430 -8.17 -1.50 2.59
C SER A 430 -7.27 -1.58 3.81
N PHE A 431 -6.12 -2.24 3.70
CA PHE A 431 -5.14 -2.28 4.78
C PHE A 431 -4.11 -1.15 4.57
N ALA A 432 -4.33 -0.01 5.24
CA ALA A 432 -3.32 1.03 5.32
C ALA A 432 -2.13 0.54 6.18
N TYR A 433 -0.91 0.89 5.82
CA TYR A 433 0.29 0.44 6.53
C TYR A 433 1.36 1.53 6.61
N ASP A 434 2.25 1.42 7.60
CA ASP A 434 3.45 2.26 7.68
C ASP A 434 4.45 1.82 6.61
N TRP A 435 4.34 2.46 5.45
CA TRP A 435 5.12 2.17 4.26
C TRP A 435 6.62 2.40 4.42
N ARG A 436 7.11 2.85 5.57
CA ARG A 436 8.55 2.96 5.89
C ARG A 436 9.15 1.64 6.39
N GLN A 437 8.32 0.78 6.97
CA GLN A 437 8.71 -0.49 7.58
C GLN A 437 8.94 -1.57 6.52
N SER A 438 9.60 -2.67 6.89
CA SER A 438 9.68 -3.83 5.99
C SER A 438 8.32 -4.50 5.86
N VAL A 439 8.03 -5.11 4.71
CA VAL A 439 6.79 -5.86 4.52
C VAL A 439 6.69 -7.08 5.44
N ASP A 440 7.83 -7.68 5.80
CA ASP A 440 7.88 -8.79 6.76
C ASP A 440 7.48 -8.31 8.16
N ASP A 441 7.94 -7.14 8.61
CA ASP A 441 7.57 -6.59 9.92
C ASP A 441 6.06 -6.30 9.97
N ILE A 442 5.50 -5.76 8.87
CA ILE A 442 4.06 -5.47 8.75
C ILE A 442 3.23 -6.75 8.84
N VAL A 443 3.62 -7.81 8.14
CA VAL A 443 2.91 -9.11 8.17
C VAL A 443 2.98 -9.74 9.56
N ASN A 444 4.15 -9.71 10.19
CA ASN A 444 4.40 -10.44 11.45
C ASN A 444 3.98 -9.67 12.71
N SER A 445 4.03 -8.34 12.68
CA SER A 445 3.83 -7.48 13.85
C SER A 445 2.67 -6.49 13.70
N GLY A 446 1.95 -6.54 12.57
CA GLY A 446 0.88 -5.60 12.26
C GLY A 446 1.38 -4.18 12.00
N THR A 447 0.47 -3.21 12.04
CA THR A 447 0.80 -1.79 11.92
C THR A 447 0.09 -1.00 13.01
N ASN A 448 0.75 0.03 13.55
CA ASN A 448 0.14 0.95 14.49
C ASN A 448 -0.94 1.80 13.79
N TYR A 449 -2.16 1.68 14.28
CA TYR A 449 -3.31 2.50 13.97
C TYR A 449 -3.63 3.44 15.14
N GLN A 450 -4.53 4.41 14.90
CA GLN A 450 -4.97 5.36 15.93
C GLN A 450 -5.45 4.69 17.23
N ASN A 451 -6.13 3.54 17.09
CA ASN A 451 -6.80 2.84 18.19
C ASN A 451 -6.10 1.53 18.60
N GLY A 452 -4.84 1.34 18.22
CA GLY A 452 -4.09 0.12 18.54
C GLY A 452 -3.31 -0.45 17.37
N ASN A 453 -2.76 -1.64 17.51
CA ASN A 453 -2.03 -2.32 16.45
C ASN A 453 -3.00 -3.21 15.65
N LEU A 454 -3.02 -3.06 14.32
CA LEU A 454 -3.87 -3.84 13.43
C LEU A 454 -3.05 -4.95 12.74
N SER A 455 -3.46 -6.20 12.94
CA SER A 455 -2.85 -7.37 12.30
C SER A 455 -3.41 -7.61 10.89
N LEU A 456 -2.51 -7.83 9.93
CA LEU A 456 -2.88 -8.13 8.55
C LEU A 456 -3.51 -9.52 8.42
N VAL A 457 -3.00 -10.51 9.16
CA VAL A 457 -3.54 -11.89 9.17
C VAL A 457 -4.94 -11.92 9.78
N GLU A 458 -5.18 -11.20 10.88
CA GLU A 458 -6.50 -11.12 11.51
C GLU A 458 -7.49 -10.34 10.63
N THR A 459 -7.02 -9.32 9.90
CA THR A 459 -7.84 -8.61 8.91
C THR A 459 -8.30 -9.55 7.79
N LEU A 460 -7.39 -10.40 7.28
CA LEU A 460 -7.74 -11.41 6.29
C LEU A 460 -8.75 -12.44 6.84
N GLN A 461 -8.52 -12.96 8.06
CA GLN A 461 -9.44 -13.88 8.72
C GLN A 461 -10.84 -13.26 8.86
N SER A 462 -10.94 -12.02 9.31
CA SER A 462 -12.22 -11.30 9.43
C SER A 462 -12.96 -11.19 8.09
N LEU A 463 -12.23 -10.98 6.98
CA LEU A 463 -12.83 -10.97 5.64
C LEU A 463 -13.27 -12.37 5.19
N VAL A 464 -12.53 -13.42 5.55
CA VAL A 464 -12.92 -14.83 5.31
C VAL A 464 -14.20 -15.18 6.07
N ASP A 465 -14.25 -14.87 7.37
CA ASP A 465 -15.37 -15.19 8.27
C ASP A 465 -16.68 -14.52 7.86
N SER A 466 -16.59 -13.32 7.29
CA SER A 466 -17.73 -12.53 6.80
C SER A 466 -18.05 -12.79 5.32
N SER A 467 -17.21 -13.52 4.60
CA SER A 467 -17.40 -13.77 3.17
C SER A 467 -18.52 -14.78 2.92
N LYS A 468 -19.36 -14.51 1.93
CA LYS A 468 -20.49 -15.39 1.57
C LYS A 468 -20.05 -16.78 1.11
N ASN A 469 -18.85 -16.89 0.55
CA ASN A 469 -18.28 -18.15 0.07
C ASN A 469 -17.11 -18.64 0.93
N GLY A 470 -16.79 -17.94 2.04
CA GLY A 470 -15.63 -18.23 2.88
C GLY A 470 -14.28 -17.96 2.21
N LYS A 471 -14.24 -17.16 1.13
CA LYS A 471 -13.02 -16.84 0.38
C LYS A 471 -12.77 -15.34 0.25
N VAL A 472 -11.51 -14.98 -0.01
CA VAL A 472 -11.05 -13.60 -0.21
C VAL A 472 -10.26 -13.47 -1.52
N THR A 473 -10.50 -12.38 -2.24
CA THR A 473 -9.65 -11.88 -3.32
C THR A 473 -8.69 -10.82 -2.77
N ILE A 474 -7.39 -10.99 -3.01
CA ILE A 474 -6.37 -9.99 -2.69
C ILE A 474 -6.10 -9.14 -3.92
N VAL A 475 -6.33 -7.83 -3.83
CA VAL A 475 -5.91 -6.86 -4.84
C VAL A 475 -4.77 -6.04 -4.29
N ALA A 476 -3.64 -6.05 -4.98
CA ALA A 476 -2.43 -5.38 -4.53
C ALA A 476 -1.85 -4.47 -5.61
N HIS A 477 -1.38 -3.29 -5.21
CA HIS A 477 -0.80 -2.32 -6.13
C HIS A 477 0.62 -1.94 -5.73
N SER A 478 1.55 -1.86 -6.70
CA SER A 478 2.92 -1.40 -6.45
C SER A 478 3.56 -2.19 -5.28
N ASN A 479 4.16 -1.52 -4.29
CA ASN A 479 4.74 -2.18 -3.10
C ASN A 479 3.75 -3.04 -2.29
N GLY A 480 2.44 -2.78 -2.40
CA GLY A 480 1.41 -3.64 -1.81
C GLY A 480 1.47 -5.07 -2.34
N GLY A 481 2.01 -5.30 -3.54
CA GLY A 481 2.22 -6.64 -4.08
C GLY A 481 3.37 -7.39 -3.41
N LEU A 482 4.44 -6.70 -2.99
CA LEU A 482 5.47 -7.33 -2.15
C LEU A 482 4.90 -7.70 -0.78
N LEU A 483 4.05 -6.85 -0.21
CA LEU A 483 3.30 -7.15 1.02
C LEU A 483 2.35 -8.34 0.84
N ALA A 484 1.66 -8.45 -0.30
CA ALA A 484 0.82 -9.60 -0.63
C ALA A 484 1.64 -10.90 -0.69
N LYS A 485 2.79 -10.89 -1.37
CA LYS A 485 3.67 -12.06 -1.46
C LYS A 485 4.22 -12.46 -0.09
N ALA A 486 4.63 -11.50 0.74
CA ALA A 486 5.08 -11.75 2.11
C ALA A 486 3.95 -12.35 2.98
N LEU A 487 2.72 -11.82 2.89
CA LEU A 487 1.55 -12.38 3.56
C LEU A 487 1.30 -13.82 3.13
N LEU A 488 1.23 -14.09 1.82
CA LEU A 488 0.97 -15.43 1.30
C LEU A 488 2.06 -16.43 1.68
N LYS A 489 3.33 -16.01 1.66
CA LYS A 489 4.43 -16.82 2.15
C LYS A 489 4.29 -17.16 3.63
N ARG A 490 3.91 -16.17 4.46
CA ARG A 490 3.63 -16.38 5.89
C ARG A 490 2.48 -17.37 6.10
N LEU A 491 1.38 -17.23 5.37
CA LEU A 491 0.24 -18.15 5.48
C LEU A 491 0.59 -19.57 5.01
N GLN A 492 1.46 -19.71 4.01
CA GLN A 492 1.99 -21.01 3.61
C GLN A 492 2.81 -21.65 4.74
N ASP A 493 3.65 -20.87 5.40
CA ASP A 493 4.45 -21.35 6.53
C ASP A 493 3.57 -21.72 7.73
N ASP A 494 2.55 -20.91 8.04
CA ASP A 494 1.58 -21.19 9.10
C ASP A 494 0.80 -22.48 8.82
N LYS A 495 0.39 -22.72 7.55
CA LYS A 495 -0.25 -23.97 7.14
C LYS A 495 0.67 -25.17 7.30
N ILE A 496 1.93 -25.05 6.89
CA ILE A 496 2.94 -26.12 7.07
C ILE A 496 3.17 -26.40 8.57
N ALA A 497 3.13 -25.37 9.40
CA ALA A 497 3.29 -25.47 10.85
C ALA A 497 2.02 -25.90 11.60
N GLY A 498 0.87 -26.03 10.93
CA GLY A 498 -0.41 -26.37 11.56
C GLY A 498 -1.00 -25.25 12.42
N VAL A 499 -0.63 -23.99 12.18
CA VAL A 499 -1.11 -22.82 12.93
C VAL A 499 -2.48 -22.35 12.42
N ASN A 500 -2.65 -22.25 11.10
CA ASN A 500 -3.91 -21.94 10.42
C ASN A 500 -3.84 -22.38 8.95
N ASN A 501 -4.98 -22.47 8.27
CA ASN A 501 -5.06 -22.85 6.86
C ASN A 501 -5.52 -21.70 5.94
N LEU A 502 -5.39 -20.44 6.39
CA LEU A 502 -5.95 -19.27 5.71
C LEU A 502 -5.49 -19.08 4.25
N ILE A 503 -4.32 -19.61 3.89
CA ILE A 503 -3.86 -19.57 2.50
C ILE A 503 -4.83 -20.27 1.53
N ASP A 504 -5.55 -21.29 1.99
CA ASP A 504 -6.54 -22.00 1.18
C ASP A 504 -7.82 -21.18 0.96
N ASP A 505 -8.01 -20.11 1.75
CA ASP A 505 -9.15 -19.20 1.68
C ASP A 505 -8.91 -17.99 0.78
N VAL A 506 -7.69 -17.85 0.25
CA VAL A 506 -7.39 -16.88 -0.80
C VAL A 506 -7.65 -17.51 -2.16
N ASP A 507 -8.71 -17.04 -2.83
CA ASP A 507 -9.17 -17.57 -4.12
C ASP A 507 -8.44 -16.90 -5.30
N VAL A 508 -8.31 -15.57 -5.27
CA VAL A 508 -7.67 -14.80 -6.35
C VAL A 508 -6.63 -13.82 -5.80
N LEU A 509 -5.45 -13.80 -6.43
CA LEU A 509 -4.44 -12.77 -6.25
C LEU A 509 -4.34 -11.91 -7.51
N ILE A 510 -4.57 -10.60 -7.38
CA ILE A 510 -4.46 -9.61 -8.46
C ILE A 510 -3.31 -8.64 -8.13
N LEU A 511 -2.21 -8.76 -8.87
CA LEU A 511 -1.02 -7.90 -8.77
C LEU A 511 -1.08 -6.82 -9.86
N VAL A 512 -1.28 -5.56 -9.47
CA VAL A 512 -1.38 -4.43 -10.40
C VAL A 512 -0.13 -3.55 -10.30
N ALA A 513 0.64 -3.49 -11.40
CA ALA A 513 1.86 -2.69 -11.50
C ALA A 513 2.85 -2.94 -10.35
N VAL A 514 3.04 -4.20 -9.96
CA VAL A 514 3.88 -4.57 -8.81
C VAL A 514 5.34 -4.64 -9.26
N PRO A 515 6.30 -3.93 -8.64
CA PRO A 515 7.72 -4.12 -8.91
C PRO A 515 8.22 -5.39 -8.21
N GLU A 516 7.81 -6.57 -8.67
CA GLU A 516 8.01 -7.83 -7.94
C GLU A 516 9.47 -8.15 -7.62
N ILE A 517 10.36 -7.77 -8.52
CA ILE A 517 11.81 -7.95 -8.40
C ILE A 517 12.54 -6.60 -8.32
N GLY A 518 11.81 -5.52 -7.99
CA GLY A 518 12.35 -4.17 -7.83
C GLY A 518 12.26 -3.29 -9.07
N THR A 519 12.75 -2.05 -8.96
CA THR A 519 12.72 -1.04 -10.03
C THR A 519 14.01 -0.21 -10.07
N ALA A 520 14.53 0.05 -11.27
CA ALA A 520 15.78 0.82 -11.45
C ALA A 520 15.73 2.22 -10.84
N VAL A 521 14.56 2.87 -10.79
CA VAL A 521 14.42 4.23 -10.23
C VAL A 521 14.64 4.28 -8.72
N ALA A 522 14.49 3.16 -8.00
CA ALA A 522 14.76 3.09 -6.57
C ALA A 522 16.23 3.43 -6.24
N VAL A 523 17.17 3.08 -7.14
CA VAL A 523 18.61 3.31 -6.92
C VAL A 523 18.93 4.81 -6.84
N PRO A 524 18.67 5.65 -7.86
CA PRO A 524 18.91 7.09 -7.75
C PRO A 524 18.00 7.76 -6.72
N ALA A 525 16.78 7.25 -6.47
CA ALA A 525 15.91 7.80 -5.42
C ALA A 525 16.56 7.68 -4.02
N ILE A 526 17.20 6.55 -3.70
CA ILE A 526 17.90 6.37 -2.41
C ILE A 526 19.27 7.07 -2.42
N MET A 527 20.02 7.01 -3.51
CA MET A 527 21.40 7.50 -3.56
C MET A 527 21.50 9.04 -3.68
N HIS A 528 20.50 9.66 -4.32
CA HIS A 528 20.49 11.09 -4.65
C HIS A 528 19.27 11.83 -4.09
N GLY A 529 18.15 11.14 -3.78
CA GLY A 529 16.88 11.79 -3.45
C GLY A 529 16.05 12.16 -4.69
N TYR A 530 16.42 11.61 -5.85
CA TYR A 530 15.87 11.92 -7.16
C TYR A 530 14.35 11.67 -7.27
N ASP A 531 13.64 12.58 -7.94
CA ASP A 531 12.19 12.50 -8.25
C ASP A 531 11.29 12.25 -7.04
N GLN A 532 11.80 12.59 -5.85
CA GLN A 532 11.05 12.55 -4.59
C GLN A 532 10.65 13.97 -4.13
N SER A 533 11.08 15.00 -4.86
CA SER A 533 10.74 16.37 -4.51
C SER A 533 9.24 16.61 -4.74
N ILE A 534 8.58 17.22 -3.76
CA ILE A 534 7.17 17.58 -3.85
C ILE A 534 7.09 19.11 -3.86
N LEU A 535 6.36 19.64 -4.86
CA LEU A 535 6.17 21.08 -5.05
C LEU A 535 7.50 21.85 -5.19
N GLY A 536 8.43 21.30 -5.98
CA GLY A 536 9.72 21.93 -6.27
C GLY A 536 10.64 22.05 -5.06
N GLY A 537 10.48 21.20 -4.05
CA GLY A 537 11.29 21.22 -2.82
C GLY A 537 10.59 21.83 -1.60
N TRP A 538 9.40 22.41 -1.77
CA TRP A 538 8.70 23.12 -0.70
C TRP A 538 8.17 22.18 0.39
N LEU A 539 7.53 21.07 -0.01
CA LEU A 539 7.01 20.06 0.91
C LEU A 539 8.05 18.97 1.19
N VAL A 540 8.79 18.58 0.15
CA VAL A 540 9.90 17.63 0.24
C VAL A 540 10.98 18.09 -0.71
N ASP A 541 12.18 18.39 -0.20
CA ASP A 541 13.38 18.58 -1.03
C ASP A 541 14.19 17.28 -1.18
N GLU A 542 15.06 17.24 -2.20
CA GLU A 542 15.90 16.07 -2.51
C GLU A 542 16.77 15.65 -1.31
N THR A 543 17.24 16.61 -0.50
CA THR A 543 18.07 16.30 0.66
C THR A 543 17.28 15.54 1.71
N ARG A 544 16.07 16.00 2.06
CA ARG A 544 15.20 15.32 3.05
C ARG A 544 14.70 13.99 2.50
N ALA A 545 14.37 13.94 1.20
CA ALA A 545 13.98 12.70 0.55
C ALA A 545 15.08 11.64 0.60
N ARG A 546 16.34 12.02 0.29
CA ARG A 546 17.50 11.12 0.39
C ARG A 546 17.71 10.62 1.81
N GLU A 547 17.61 11.51 2.80
CA GLU A 547 17.83 11.16 4.21
C GLU A 547 16.73 10.27 4.79
N LEU A 548 15.48 10.42 4.34
CA LEU A 548 14.42 9.47 4.64
C LEU A 548 14.69 8.12 3.96
N GLY A 549 14.93 8.13 2.63
CA GLY A 549 15.08 6.92 1.81
C GLY A 549 16.27 6.05 2.19
N ARG A 550 17.41 6.64 2.55
CA ARG A 550 18.65 5.90 2.88
C ARG A 550 18.56 4.98 4.09
N ASN A 551 17.54 5.16 4.93
CA ASN A 551 17.30 4.34 6.11
C ASN A 551 15.93 3.60 6.04
N MET A 552 15.19 3.71 4.93
CA MET A 552 13.84 3.17 4.81
C MET A 552 13.84 1.73 4.30
N LEU A 553 13.47 0.78 5.17
CA LEU A 553 13.53 -0.66 4.86
C LEU A 553 12.75 -1.03 3.58
N SER A 554 11.56 -0.47 3.39
CA SER A 554 10.77 -0.69 2.17
C SER A 554 11.43 -0.16 0.90
N ALA A 555 12.21 0.94 0.97
CA ALA A 555 12.95 1.41 -0.20
C ALA A 555 14.03 0.42 -0.63
N PHE A 556 14.70 -0.23 0.33
CA PHE A 556 15.66 -1.30 0.01
C PHE A 556 14.97 -2.50 -0.63
N GLY A 557 13.76 -2.84 -0.19
CA GLY A 557 12.94 -3.89 -0.82
C GLY A 557 12.44 -3.57 -2.23
N LEU A 558 12.63 -2.34 -2.72
CA LEU A 558 12.31 -1.94 -4.11
C LEU A 558 13.55 -1.84 -5.01
N LEU A 559 14.76 -2.02 -4.45
CA LEU A 559 15.97 -2.06 -5.25
C LEU A 559 15.93 -3.29 -6.18
N PRO A 560 16.51 -3.20 -7.39
CA PRO A 560 16.74 -4.36 -8.26
C PRO A 560 17.24 -5.59 -7.49
N SER A 561 16.41 -6.63 -7.42
CA SER A 561 16.76 -7.89 -6.76
C SER A 561 17.76 -8.68 -7.62
N LYS A 562 18.26 -9.80 -7.09
CA LYS A 562 19.08 -10.73 -7.88
C LYS A 562 18.38 -11.15 -9.18
N GLU A 563 17.07 -11.36 -9.11
CA GLU A 563 16.25 -11.78 -10.23
C GLU A 563 16.05 -10.67 -11.25
N TYR A 564 15.99 -9.40 -10.82
CA TYR A 564 16.04 -8.25 -11.74
C TYR A 564 17.28 -8.30 -12.61
N ILE A 565 18.46 -8.47 -12.01
CA ILE A 565 19.74 -8.50 -12.73
C ILE A 565 19.80 -9.70 -13.70
N ASN A 566 19.16 -10.82 -13.36
CA ASN A 566 19.15 -12.02 -14.19
C ASN A 566 18.16 -11.94 -15.38
N HIS A 567 17.04 -11.23 -15.21
CA HIS A 567 15.93 -11.26 -16.17
C HIS A 567 15.76 -10.00 -17.00
N ILE A 568 16.28 -8.86 -16.54
CA ILE A 568 16.17 -7.59 -17.27
C ILE A 568 17.45 -7.34 -18.05
N SER A 569 17.29 -7.10 -19.35
CA SER A 569 18.42 -6.92 -20.28
C SER A 569 19.18 -5.61 -20.10
N ALA A 570 18.55 -4.62 -19.47
CA ALA A 570 19.18 -3.35 -19.14
C ALA A 570 20.06 -3.51 -17.89
N SER A 571 21.34 -3.12 -18.01
CA SER A 571 22.22 -3.00 -16.85
C SER A 571 21.63 -2.01 -15.84
N PRO A 572 21.67 -2.27 -14.53
CA PRO A 572 21.09 -1.36 -13.53
C PRO A 572 21.80 0.00 -13.52
N ALA A 573 23.10 0.05 -13.81
CA ALA A 573 23.87 1.28 -13.96
C ALA A 573 25.01 1.10 -14.97
N THR A 574 25.29 2.18 -15.70
CA THR A 574 26.37 2.25 -16.69
C THR A 574 27.32 3.39 -16.38
N PHE A 575 28.55 3.28 -16.87
CA PHE A 575 29.63 4.22 -16.56
C PHE A 575 30.39 4.60 -17.84
N VAL A 576 30.55 5.90 -18.04
CA VAL A 576 31.34 6.45 -19.15
C VAL A 576 32.57 7.16 -18.60
N ASP A 577 33.74 6.86 -19.17
CA ASP A 577 34.94 7.70 -19.00
C ASP A 577 35.20 8.48 -20.29
N THR A 578 35.74 9.68 -20.18
CA THR A 578 36.07 10.52 -21.33
C THR A 578 37.44 10.18 -21.92
N ALA A 579 37.64 10.50 -23.20
CA ALA A 579 38.95 10.34 -23.86
C ALA A 579 40.08 11.19 -23.22
N ILE A 580 39.72 12.19 -22.42
CA ILE A 580 40.61 12.93 -21.54
C ILE A 580 40.41 12.35 -20.12
N PRO A 581 41.47 11.94 -19.39
CA PRO A 581 41.32 11.41 -18.04
C PRO A 581 40.70 12.47 -17.13
N SER A 582 39.40 12.32 -16.84
CA SER A 582 38.67 13.18 -15.91
C SER A 582 39.02 12.81 -14.47
N ASN A 583 39.37 11.54 -14.25
CA ASN A 583 39.49 10.86 -12.96
C ASN A 583 38.18 10.84 -12.14
N VAL A 584 37.05 11.30 -12.69
CA VAL A 584 35.79 11.44 -11.96
C VAL A 584 35.02 10.13 -11.92
N THR A 585 34.85 9.48 -13.07
CA THR A 585 34.23 8.15 -13.19
C THR A 585 35.27 7.03 -13.29
N THR A 586 36.55 7.37 -13.31
CA THR A 586 37.64 6.43 -13.57
C THR A 586 37.70 5.29 -12.55
N GLU A 587 37.50 5.57 -11.25
CA GLU A 587 37.46 4.51 -10.22
C GLU A 587 36.25 3.57 -10.42
N MET A 588 35.08 4.11 -10.77
CA MET A 588 33.89 3.32 -11.10
C MET A 588 34.13 2.44 -12.33
N VAL A 589 34.68 3.00 -13.40
CA VAL A 589 34.98 2.25 -14.63
C VAL A 589 36.08 1.21 -14.41
N GLN A 590 37.08 1.49 -13.57
CA GLN A 590 38.13 0.52 -13.23
C GLN A 590 37.60 -0.64 -12.38
N THR A 591 36.61 -0.38 -11.53
CA THR A 591 36.06 -1.37 -10.60
C THR A 591 34.93 -2.19 -11.24
N PHE A 592 34.02 -1.54 -11.97
CA PHE A 592 32.78 -2.15 -12.48
C PHE A 592 32.76 -2.28 -14.02
N GLY A 593 33.74 -1.75 -14.73
CA GLY A 593 33.71 -1.66 -16.19
C GLY A 593 32.73 -0.58 -16.69
N SER A 594 32.29 -0.69 -17.94
CA SER A 594 31.36 0.28 -18.55
C SER A 594 29.89 0.05 -18.17
N ALA A 595 29.56 -1.09 -17.58
CA ALA A 595 28.21 -1.49 -17.21
C ALA A 595 28.28 -2.55 -16.10
N ILE A 596 27.35 -2.50 -15.15
CA ILE A 596 27.17 -3.55 -14.15
C ILE A 596 26.52 -4.76 -14.83
N ASN A 597 27.18 -5.92 -14.80
CA ASN A 597 26.70 -7.13 -15.50
C ASN A 597 26.49 -8.32 -14.55
N SER A 598 26.70 -8.14 -13.25
CA SER A 598 26.44 -9.18 -12.26
C SER A 598 25.83 -8.60 -10.99
N TYR A 599 25.11 -9.46 -10.26
CA TYR A 599 24.55 -9.07 -8.97
C TYR A 599 25.64 -8.73 -7.93
N SER A 600 26.82 -9.37 -8.00
CA SER A 600 27.95 -9.02 -7.12
C SER A 600 28.46 -7.60 -7.38
N GLU A 601 28.72 -7.25 -8.65
CA GLU A 601 29.13 -5.90 -9.05
C GLU A 601 28.08 -4.85 -8.66
N TYR A 602 26.80 -5.21 -8.75
CA TYR A 602 25.71 -4.33 -8.33
C TYR A 602 25.79 -4.01 -6.83
N LYS A 603 26.01 -5.01 -5.97
CA LYS A 603 26.19 -4.79 -4.53
C LYS A 603 27.44 -3.97 -4.23
N ASP A 604 28.55 -4.30 -4.87
CA ASP A 604 29.80 -3.54 -4.74
C ASP A 604 29.59 -2.07 -5.12
N PHE A 605 28.84 -1.82 -6.19
CA PHE A 605 28.43 -0.48 -6.58
C PHE A 605 27.53 0.18 -5.53
N LEU A 606 26.52 -0.47 -4.97
CA LEU A 606 25.65 0.16 -3.96
C LEU A 606 26.40 0.52 -2.67
N PHE A 607 27.39 -0.28 -2.27
CA PHE A 607 28.15 -0.08 -1.03
C PHE A 607 29.35 0.87 -1.18
N GLY A 608 29.69 1.25 -2.42
CA GLY A 608 30.79 2.15 -2.68
C GLY A 608 32.16 1.47 -2.62
N ASN A 609 32.23 0.19 -3.00
CA ASN A 609 33.45 -0.62 -2.95
C ASN A 609 34.52 -0.18 -3.96
N GLU A 610 34.19 0.74 -4.87
CA GLU A 610 35.18 1.47 -5.68
C GLU A 610 36.00 2.50 -4.86
N GLY A 611 35.60 2.77 -3.62
CA GLY A 611 36.32 3.66 -2.70
C GLY A 611 35.66 5.02 -2.46
N ARG A 612 34.44 5.24 -2.96
CA ARG A 612 33.73 6.52 -2.74
C ARG A 612 33.39 6.72 -1.27
N THR A 613 33.35 7.98 -0.86
CA THR A 613 32.99 8.38 0.49
C THR A 613 31.63 9.07 0.50
N ASN A 614 30.89 8.92 1.60
CA ASN A 614 29.61 9.58 1.75
C ASN A 614 29.78 11.11 1.64
N PRO A 615 29.11 11.76 0.68
CA PRO A 615 29.16 13.20 0.52
C PRO A 615 28.42 13.92 1.67
N ALA A 616 28.53 15.25 1.72
CA ALA A 616 27.74 16.03 2.66
C ALA A 616 26.23 15.90 2.35
N ILE A 617 25.38 16.03 3.37
CA ILE A 617 23.93 15.82 3.28
C ILE A 617 23.25 16.59 2.15
N ASN A 618 23.73 17.81 1.86
CA ASN A 618 23.20 18.70 0.83
C ASN A 618 23.84 18.53 -0.57
N GLN A 619 24.79 17.62 -0.72
CA GLN A 619 25.41 17.31 -2.02
C GLN A 619 24.66 16.12 -2.64
N THR A 620 23.44 16.38 -3.12
CA THR A 620 22.55 15.35 -3.71
C THR A 620 23.02 14.87 -5.07
N ASN A 621 23.84 15.66 -5.77
CA ASN A 621 24.48 15.30 -7.03
C ASN A 621 25.60 14.24 -6.93
N LEU A 622 25.95 13.78 -5.72
CA LEU A 622 26.95 12.74 -5.50
C LEU A 622 26.31 11.52 -4.83
N PRO A 623 26.64 10.29 -5.27
CA PRO A 623 26.07 9.08 -4.70
C PRO A 623 26.54 8.83 -3.26
N ILE A 624 25.62 8.39 -2.40
CA ILE A 624 25.94 7.86 -1.06
C ILE A 624 26.24 6.35 -1.10
N ASN A 625 26.80 5.83 -0.01
CA ASN A 625 26.96 4.40 0.24
C ASN A 625 25.71 3.89 0.96
N LEU A 626 25.12 2.81 0.45
CA LEU A 626 23.97 2.18 1.07
C LEU A 626 24.39 1.28 2.24
N SER A 627 23.48 1.09 3.20
CA SER A 627 23.72 0.25 4.36
C SER A 627 23.67 -1.24 3.97
N GLU A 628 24.79 -1.95 4.16
CA GLU A 628 24.85 -3.41 3.97
C GLU A 628 23.83 -4.15 4.84
N SER A 629 23.60 -3.71 6.07
CA SER A 629 22.68 -4.37 6.99
C SER A 629 21.21 -4.18 6.63
N LEU A 630 20.85 -3.04 6.02
CA LEU A 630 19.49 -2.84 5.51
C LEU A 630 19.31 -3.59 4.19
N PHE A 631 20.33 -3.58 3.34
CA PHE A 631 20.33 -4.33 2.09
C PHE A 631 20.19 -5.84 2.32
N SER A 632 20.87 -6.41 3.32
CA SER A 632 20.74 -7.83 3.64
C SER A 632 19.32 -8.24 4.07
N LYS A 633 18.56 -7.32 4.68
CA LYS A 633 17.14 -7.56 5.00
C LYS A 633 16.29 -7.61 3.72
N ALA A 634 16.55 -6.71 2.76
CA ALA A 634 15.90 -6.76 1.45
C ALA A 634 16.31 -8.02 0.64
N GLU A 635 17.56 -8.47 0.73
CA GLU A 635 17.99 -9.76 0.16
C GLU A 635 17.19 -10.91 0.77
N SER A 636 17.05 -10.93 2.10
CA SER A 636 16.30 -11.98 2.80
C SER A 636 14.82 -12.00 2.40
N LEU A 637 14.22 -10.81 2.22
CA LEU A 637 12.86 -10.67 1.71
C LEU A 637 12.74 -11.31 0.32
N HIS A 638 13.56 -10.89 -0.65
CA HIS A 638 13.51 -11.41 -2.02
C HIS A 638 13.85 -12.90 -2.11
N ASP A 639 14.83 -13.39 -1.33
CA ASP A 639 15.14 -14.81 -1.22
C ASP A 639 13.92 -15.64 -0.75
N SER A 640 12.99 -15.03 -0.03
CA SER A 640 11.75 -15.65 0.46
C SER A 640 10.59 -15.52 -0.54
N ILE A 641 10.33 -14.31 -1.06
CA ILE A 641 9.13 -14.02 -1.86
C ILE A 641 9.32 -14.25 -3.36
N ASP A 642 10.54 -14.20 -3.90
CA ASP A 642 10.79 -14.41 -5.34
C ASP A 642 10.67 -15.89 -5.70
N VAL A 643 10.94 -16.79 -4.75
CA VAL A 643 10.81 -18.25 -4.90
C VAL A 643 9.44 -18.80 -4.49
N PHE A 644 8.57 -17.96 -3.93
CA PHE A 644 7.25 -18.37 -3.46
C PHE A 644 6.41 -18.92 -4.62
N THR A 645 5.80 -20.08 -4.38
CA THR A 645 4.86 -20.72 -5.32
C THR A 645 3.46 -20.73 -4.71
N PRO A 646 2.51 -19.98 -5.29
CA PRO A 646 1.08 -20.02 -4.93
C PRO A 646 0.50 -21.44 -5.00
N PRO A 647 -0.45 -21.80 -4.13
CA PRO A 647 -1.20 -23.05 -4.24
C PRO A 647 -1.94 -23.15 -5.57
N SER A 648 -2.12 -24.38 -6.09
CA SER A 648 -2.84 -24.59 -7.36
C SER A 648 -4.32 -24.21 -7.32
N SER A 649 -4.90 -24.09 -6.13
CA SER A 649 -6.27 -23.60 -5.91
C SER A 649 -6.39 -22.08 -6.08
N MET A 650 -5.28 -21.34 -6.03
CA MET A 650 -5.26 -19.88 -6.12
C MET A 650 -5.07 -19.43 -7.57
N ARG A 651 -5.99 -18.60 -8.06
CA ARG A 651 -5.85 -17.93 -9.36
C ARG A 651 -4.95 -16.72 -9.22
N VAL A 652 -3.92 -16.61 -10.06
CA VAL A 652 -2.93 -15.51 -10.00
C VAL A 652 -2.98 -14.67 -11.28
N ILE A 653 -3.14 -13.36 -11.11
CA ILE A 653 -3.29 -12.39 -12.19
C ILE A 653 -2.24 -11.30 -12.04
N GLU A 654 -1.37 -11.13 -13.04
CA GLU A 654 -0.38 -10.07 -13.13
C GLU A 654 -0.79 -9.03 -14.19
N VAL A 655 -1.00 -7.80 -13.75
CA VAL A 655 -1.42 -6.68 -14.59
C VAL A 655 -0.29 -5.66 -14.68
N ALA A 656 0.35 -5.57 -15.84
CA ALA A 656 1.44 -4.63 -16.09
C ALA A 656 0.99 -3.44 -16.93
N GLY A 657 1.34 -2.23 -16.51
CA GLY A 657 1.18 -1.03 -17.33
C GLY A 657 2.22 -0.99 -18.45
N TRP A 658 1.80 -0.52 -19.63
CA TRP A 658 2.62 -0.52 -20.83
C TRP A 658 2.48 0.77 -21.63
N GLY A 659 3.57 1.16 -22.31
CA GLY A 659 3.57 2.19 -23.34
C GLY A 659 4.03 3.57 -22.88
N LEU A 660 4.48 3.72 -21.64
CA LEU A 660 5.06 4.96 -21.12
C LEU A 660 6.59 4.85 -21.02
N ASP A 661 7.30 5.94 -21.31
CA ASP A 661 8.75 5.98 -21.11
C ASP A 661 9.10 5.80 -19.64
N THR A 662 9.78 4.70 -19.34
CA THR A 662 10.07 4.17 -18.01
C THR A 662 11.58 4.05 -17.83
N VAL A 663 12.10 4.50 -16.70
CA VAL A 663 13.55 4.39 -16.39
C VAL A 663 13.92 2.93 -16.19
N ALA A 664 14.73 2.38 -17.10
CA ALA A 664 15.22 1.00 -17.02
C ALA A 664 16.67 0.91 -16.48
N SER A 665 17.42 2.00 -16.60
CA SER A 665 18.83 2.12 -16.22
C SER A 665 19.20 3.59 -16.08
N PHE A 666 20.38 3.88 -15.54
CA PHE A 666 20.97 5.21 -15.52
C PHE A 666 22.48 5.12 -15.84
N GLU A 667 23.06 6.24 -16.26
CA GLU A 667 24.46 6.35 -16.69
C GLU A 667 25.16 7.45 -15.91
N TYR A 668 26.29 7.14 -15.28
CA TYR A 668 27.22 8.13 -14.76
C TYR A 668 28.26 8.51 -15.80
N TYR A 669 28.53 9.80 -15.93
CA TYR A 669 29.49 10.33 -16.86
C TYR A 669 30.15 11.61 -16.33
N PRO A 670 31.39 11.93 -16.75
CA PRO A 670 32.06 13.15 -16.33
C PRO A 670 31.51 14.35 -17.12
N ARG A 671 31.04 15.36 -16.41
CA ARG A 671 30.58 16.64 -16.97
C ARG A 671 31.65 17.71 -16.74
N LEU A 672 31.96 18.51 -17.76
CA LEU A 672 32.95 19.58 -17.64
C LEU A 672 32.29 20.88 -17.14
N ASP A 673 32.59 21.26 -15.90
CA ASP A 673 32.16 22.54 -15.31
C ASP A 673 33.27 23.59 -15.38
N CYS A 674 32.98 24.70 -16.04
CA CYS A 674 33.92 25.81 -16.16
C CYS A 674 33.44 27.03 -15.36
N THR A 675 34.18 27.40 -14.32
CA THR A 675 33.96 28.64 -13.56
C THR A 675 35.13 29.61 -13.80
N GLY A 676 34.85 30.71 -14.51
CA GLY A 676 35.90 31.65 -14.91
C GLY A 676 36.96 31.01 -15.81
N SER A 677 38.21 30.97 -15.37
CA SER A 677 39.33 30.35 -16.11
C SER A 677 39.70 28.94 -15.66
N SER A 678 38.98 28.36 -14.69
CA SER A 678 39.20 27.01 -14.19
C SER A 678 38.05 26.10 -14.59
N CYS A 679 38.36 25.06 -15.36
CA CYS A 679 37.43 23.97 -15.65
C CYS A 679 37.78 22.75 -14.80
N LYS A 680 36.75 22.11 -14.25
CA LYS A 680 36.86 20.89 -13.46
C LYS A 680 35.79 19.92 -13.94
N PHE A 681 36.16 18.65 -14.11
CA PHE A 681 35.17 17.61 -14.31
C PHE A 681 34.43 17.31 -13.01
N THR A 682 33.12 17.19 -13.08
CA THR A 682 32.20 16.80 -12.01
C THR A 682 31.44 15.55 -12.44
N LEU A 683 30.98 14.77 -11.46
CA LEU A 683 30.13 13.61 -11.73
C LEU A 683 28.73 14.12 -12.05
N ASP A 684 28.12 13.56 -13.08
CA ASP A 684 26.71 13.78 -13.40
C ASP A 684 26.11 12.45 -13.87
N GLU A 685 24.78 12.40 -13.87
CA GLU A 685 24.01 11.20 -14.14
C GLU A 685 22.87 11.48 -15.11
N LYS A 686 22.44 10.48 -15.88
CA LYS A 686 21.27 10.60 -16.76
C LYS A 686 20.46 9.30 -16.83
N PRO A 687 19.14 9.38 -17.00
CA PRO A 687 18.28 8.22 -17.12
C PRO A 687 18.39 7.58 -18.50
N ARG A 688 18.14 6.27 -18.56
CA ARG A 688 17.98 5.49 -19.78
C ARG A 688 16.59 4.87 -19.77
N PHE A 689 15.79 5.20 -20.79
CA PHE A 689 14.38 4.84 -20.84
C PHE A 689 14.10 3.62 -21.73
N THR A 690 13.05 2.88 -21.39
CA THR A 690 12.34 1.91 -22.24
C THR A 690 10.88 2.34 -22.39
N SER A 691 10.22 1.99 -23.49
CA SER A 691 8.76 2.14 -23.62
C SER A 691 7.97 0.98 -22.99
N ASP A 692 8.67 -0.07 -22.57
CA ASP A 692 8.11 -1.28 -21.96
C ASP A 692 7.89 -1.12 -20.45
N GLY A 693 6.96 -0.23 -20.09
CA GLY A 693 6.58 0.02 -18.69
C GLY A 693 5.50 1.08 -18.52
N ASP A 694 5.26 1.42 -17.25
CA ASP A 694 4.17 2.29 -16.79
C ASP A 694 4.61 3.68 -16.30
N GLY A 695 5.87 4.04 -16.58
CA GLY A 695 6.55 5.24 -16.11
C GLY A 695 7.35 5.03 -14.82
N THR A 696 7.21 3.91 -14.13
CA THR A 696 7.94 3.59 -12.88
C THR A 696 8.49 2.16 -12.87
N VAL A 697 7.69 1.19 -13.30
CA VAL A 697 8.02 -0.24 -13.30
C VAL A 697 8.05 -0.74 -14.73
N VAL A 698 9.13 -1.45 -15.07
CA VAL A 698 9.25 -2.13 -16.37
C VAL A 698 8.43 -3.41 -16.37
N VAL A 699 7.80 -3.74 -17.49
CA VAL A 699 6.90 -4.90 -17.61
C VAL A 699 7.54 -6.22 -17.13
N PRO A 700 8.82 -6.54 -17.42
CA PRO A 700 9.43 -7.77 -16.93
C PRO A 700 9.50 -7.88 -15.39
N SER A 701 9.54 -6.76 -14.67
CA SER A 701 9.47 -6.75 -13.20
C SER A 701 8.03 -6.89 -12.68
N ALA A 702 7.04 -6.46 -13.47
CA ALA A 702 5.62 -6.53 -13.11
C ALA A 702 4.91 -7.83 -13.51
N GLN A 703 5.59 -8.71 -14.24
CA GLN A 703 5.08 -10.01 -14.63
C GLN A 703 6.14 -11.10 -14.40
N TYR A 704 6.71 -11.13 -13.20
CA TYR A 704 7.88 -11.94 -12.90
C TYR A 704 7.53 -13.41 -12.71
N MET A 705 6.34 -13.77 -12.20
CA MET A 705 5.94 -15.14 -11.83
C MET A 705 5.74 -16.09 -13.03
N SER A 706 6.33 -15.74 -14.19
CA SER A 706 6.41 -16.45 -15.47
C SER A 706 6.83 -17.93 -15.42
N PHE A 707 7.26 -18.44 -14.27
CA PHE A 707 7.65 -19.85 -14.05
C PHE A 707 6.53 -20.75 -13.51
N LEU A 708 5.33 -20.20 -13.29
CA LEU A 708 4.16 -20.95 -12.87
C LEU A 708 3.26 -21.19 -14.09
N GLU A 709 2.96 -22.45 -14.41
CA GLU A 709 2.19 -22.85 -15.61
C GLU A 709 0.76 -22.24 -15.67
N ASN A 710 0.31 -21.57 -14.60
CA ASN A 710 -1.07 -21.07 -14.42
C ASN A 710 -1.19 -19.56 -14.10
N THR A 711 -0.13 -18.75 -14.21
CA THR A 711 -0.25 -17.29 -13.98
C THR A 711 -0.81 -16.58 -15.21
N GLU A 712 -1.87 -15.79 -15.03
CA GLU A 712 -2.48 -15.00 -16.10
C GLU A 712 -1.82 -13.63 -16.23
N LYS A 713 -1.46 -13.24 -17.46
CA LYS A 713 -0.74 -12.00 -17.75
C LYS A 713 -1.58 -11.04 -18.57
N TYR A 714 -1.67 -9.80 -18.09
CA TYR A 714 -2.42 -8.74 -18.73
C TYR A 714 -1.57 -7.48 -18.88
N TRP A 715 -1.74 -6.82 -20.02
CA TRP A 715 -1.09 -5.56 -20.36
C TRP A 715 -2.11 -4.44 -20.44
N VAL A 716 -1.92 -3.40 -19.64
CA VAL A 716 -2.68 -2.16 -19.66
C VAL A 716 -2.00 -1.19 -20.61
N ASN A 717 -2.63 -0.90 -21.75
CA ASN A 717 -2.13 0.05 -22.73
C ASN A 717 -2.41 1.49 -22.26
N LEU A 718 -1.57 1.98 -21.33
CA LEU A 718 -1.64 3.33 -20.78
C LEU A 718 -1.49 4.39 -21.88
N PHE A 719 -0.69 4.09 -22.90
CA PHE A 719 -0.53 4.96 -24.06
C PHE A 719 -1.85 5.25 -24.77
N GLN A 720 -2.62 4.21 -25.06
CA GLN A 720 -3.93 4.34 -25.70
C GLN A 720 -4.95 4.99 -24.76
N ILE A 721 -4.98 4.60 -23.48
CA ILE A 721 -5.87 5.21 -22.48
C ILE A 721 -5.67 6.73 -22.42
N ASN A 722 -4.43 7.19 -22.40
CA ASN A 722 -4.12 8.61 -22.33
C ASN A 722 -4.48 9.36 -23.63
N ASN A 723 -4.27 8.75 -24.80
CA ASN A 723 -4.69 9.36 -26.06
C ASN A 723 -6.21 9.59 -26.12
N ASP A 724 -7.00 8.64 -25.62
CA ASP A 724 -8.47 8.72 -25.71
C ASP A 724 -9.10 9.57 -24.58
N LYS A 725 -8.37 9.82 -23.49
CA LYS A 725 -8.81 10.67 -22.35
C LYS A 725 -8.60 12.18 -22.57
N PHE A 726 -7.62 12.59 -23.39
CA PHE A 726 -7.24 14.00 -23.56
C PHE A 726 -8.27 14.81 -24.39
N PRO A 727 -8.48 16.12 -24.13
CA PRO A 727 -7.62 17.06 -23.39
C PRO A 727 -8.04 17.42 -21.96
N LEU A 728 -9.10 16.83 -21.40
CA LEU A 728 -9.70 17.29 -20.13
C LEU A 728 -9.26 16.47 -18.89
N ALA A 729 -8.27 15.58 -19.01
CA ALA A 729 -7.87 14.65 -17.95
C ALA A 729 -6.36 14.49 -17.82
N ILE A 730 -5.87 14.28 -16.59
CA ILE A 730 -4.47 14.02 -16.27
C ILE A 730 -4.04 12.66 -16.84
N ASN A 731 -2.81 12.56 -17.35
CA ASN A 731 -2.23 11.29 -17.79
C ASN A 731 -2.36 10.20 -16.70
N SER A 732 -2.80 9.02 -17.11
CA SER A 732 -2.77 7.79 -16.30
C SER A 732 -1.36 7.21 -16.36
N LYS A 733 -0.78 6.92 -15.19
CA LYS A 733 0.57 6.41 -14.97
C LYS A 733 0.53 5.36 -13.84
N HIS A 734 1.69 4.84 -13.44
CA HIS A 734 1.84 3.94 -12.28
C HIS A 734 0.96 4.33 -11.08
N LYS A 735 1.12 5.53 -10.52
CA LYS A 735 0.44 5.95 -9.27
C LYS A 735 -1.09 5.95 -9.31
N ASN A 736 -1.71 6.09 -10.49
CA ASN A 736 -3.16 6.20 -10.65
C ASN A 736 -3.71 5.18 -11.66
N ILE A 737 -3.02 4.06 -11.87
CA ILE A 737 -3.46 3.00 -12.78
C ILE A 737 -4.81 2.40 -12.35
N LEU A 738 -5.05 2.33 -11.04
CA LEU A 738 -6.33 1.90 -10.44
C LEU A 738 -7.45 2.96 -10.54
N GLU A 739 -7.19 4.13 -11.12
CA GLU A 739 -8.23 5.11 -11.50
C GLU A 739 -8.67 4.97 -12.96
N THR A 740 -8.17 3.95 -13.67
CA THR A 740 -8.52 3.73 -15.07
C THR A 740 -9.73 2.80 -15.19
N GLN A 741 -10.75 3.25 -15.91
CA GLN A 741 -12.00 2.50 -16.10
C GLN A 741 -11.78 1.05 -16.61
N PRO A 742 -10.87 0.78 -17.58
CA PRO A 742 -10.62 -0.60 -18.02
C PRO A 742 -10.14 -1.53 -16.89
N ILE A 743 -9.40 -1.00 -15.90
CA ILE A 743 -8.88 -1.78 -14.77
C ILE A 743 -9.95 -1.97 -13.70
N LEU A 744 -10.74 -0.93 -13.43
CA LEU A 744 -11.89 -1.02 -12.52
C LEU A 744 -12.91 -2.07 -13.01
N GLU A 745 -13.26 -2.02 -14.29
CA GLU A 745 -14.14 -3.00 -14.93
C GLU A 745 -13.53 -4.40 -14.91
N PHE A 746 -12.23 -4.52 -15.19
CA PHE A 746 -11.53 -5.80 -15.15
C PHE A 746 -11.55 -6.42 -13.75
N ILE A 747 -11.16 -5.69 -12.71
CA ILE A 747 -11.15 -6.19 -11.33
C ILE A 747 -12.56 -6.56 -10.90
N SER A 748 -13.55 -5.71 -11.18
CA SER A 748 -14.95 -6.01 -10.90
C SER A 748 -15.40 -7.31 -11.62
N ASN A 749 -15.04 -7.49 -12.88
CA ASN A 749 -15.38 -8.68 -13.65
C ASN A 749 -14.67 -9.94 -13.14
N VAL A 750 -13.41 -9.83 -12.70
CA VAL A 750 -12.69 -10.94 -12.06
C VAL A 750 -13.42 -11.38 -10.79
N ILE A 751 -13.80 -10.44 -9.92
CA ILE A 751 -14.55 -10.72 -8.68
C ILE A 751 -15.89 -11.38 -9.01
N LYS A 752 -16.61 -10.87 -10.02
CA LYS A 752 -17.91 -11.41 -10.46
C LYS A 752 -17.81 -12.66 -11.34
N GLU A 753 -16.62 -13.22 -11.51
CA GLU A 753 -16.33 -14.38 -12.38
C GLU A 753 -16.82 -14.22 -13.84
N ILE A 754 -16.83 -12.98 -14.33
CA ILE A 754 -17.19 -12.67 -15.71
C ILE A 754 -15.97 -12.90 -16.60
N SER A 755 -16.15 -13.68 -17.66
CA SER A 755 -15.08 -13.98 -18.62
C SER A 755 -14.49 -12.71 -19.23
N PHE A 756 -13.16 -12.64 -19.24
CA PHE A 756 -12.44 -11.53 -19.82
C PHE A 756 -12.53 -11.52 -21.36
N THR A 757 -12.55 -10.32 -21.93
CA THR A 757 -12.41 -10.09 -23.38
C THR A 757 -11.38 -9.01 -23.65
N ASN A 758 -10.48 -9.28 -24.61
CA ASN A 758 -9.47 -8.31 -25.04
C ASN A 758 -10.12 -7.01 -25.53
N SER A 759 -9.47 -5.88 -25.24
CA SER A 759 -9.90 -4.55 -25.64
C SER A 759 -8.72 -3.73 -26.17
N ALA A 760 -8.96 -2.50 -26.64
CA ALA A 760 -7.87 -1.59 -27.02
C ALA A 760 -6.97 -1.19 -25.82
N TYR A 761 -7.48 -1.31 -24.59
CA TYR A 761 -6.85 -0.80 -23.38
C TYR A 761 -6.26 -1.88 -22.48
N LEU A 762 -6.78 -3.12 -22.55
CA LEU A 762 -6.36 -4.25 -21.73
C LEU A 762 -6.31 -5.51 -22.58
N ASN A 763 -5.16 -6.17 -22.63
CA ASN A 763 -4.92 -7.34 -23.49
C ASN A 763 -4.15 -8.45 -22.77
N THR A 764 -4.30 -9.70 -23.23
CA THR A 764 -3.48 -10.86 -22.82
C THR A 764 -2.19 -11.02 -23.63
N THR A 765 -1.90 -10.07 -24.51
CA THR A 765 -0.66 -10.01 -25.29
C THR A 765 -0.09 -8.60 -25.23
N VAL A 766 1.23 -8.49 -25.29
CA VAL A 766 1.94 -7.19 -25.34
C VAL A 766 1.34 -6.32 -26.45
N PRO A 767 0.92 -5.07 -26.16
CA PRO A 767 0.46 -4.14 -27.18
C PRO A 767 1.59 -3.80 -28.18
N ILE A 768 1.21 -3.41 -29.40
CA ILE A 768 2.16 -3.06 -30.46
C ILE A 768 2.47 -1.57 -30.36
N ASP A 769 3.75 -1.20 -30.18
CA ASP A 769 4.17 0.18 -30.37
C ASP A 769 4.16 0.52 -31.86
N ILE A 770 3.52 1.63 -32.21
CA ILE A 770 3.37 2.12 -33.59
C ILE A 770 3.79 3.59 -33.72
N LYS A 771 4.22 4.23 -32.63
CA LYS A 771 4.49 5.66 -32.58
C LYS A 771 5.97 5.92 -32.34
N ASN A 772 6.51 6.90 -33.06
CA ASN A 772 7.82 7.42 -32.74
C ASN A 772 7.74 8.31 -31.50
N ARG A 773 8.80 8.34 -30.71
CA ARG A 773 8.89 9.12 -29.48
C ARG A 773 10.09 10.06 -29.56
N PHE A 774 9.95 11.23 -28.95
CA PHE A 774 11.08 12.09 -28.64
C PHE A 774 11.42 11.99 -27.16
N ARG A 775 12.69 11.74 -26.89
CA ARG A 775 13.30 11.87 -25.56
C ARG A 775 14.25 13.05 -25.64
N ILE A 776 13.89 14.12 -24.95
CA ILE A 776 14.57 15.40 -25.04
C ILE A 776 15.33 15.62 -23.75
N SER A 777 16.57 16.05 -23.84
CA SER A 777 17.39 16.41 -22.69
C SER A 777 18.03 17.77 -22.88
N ILE A 778 18.16 18.51 -21.77
CA ILE A 778 18.89 19.77 -21.75
C ILE A 778 19.50 20.03 -20.38
N HIS A 779 20.66 20.67 -20.36
CA HIS A 779 21.28 21.13 -19.12
C HIS A 779 21.03 22.63 -18.89
N SER A 780 21.05 23.04 -17.62
CA SER A 780 21.02 24.46 -17.21
C SER A 780 22.09 25.29 -17.94
N PRO A 781 21.88 26.60 -18.17
CA PRO A 781 20.91 27.48 -17.51
C PRO A 781 19.74 27.87 -18.42
N VAL A 782 18.98 26.90 -18.91
CA VAL A 782 17.73 27.11 -19.65
C VAL A 782 16.56 26.32 -19.04
N THR A 783 15.34 26.85 -19.22
CA THR A 783 14.10 26.08 -19.02
C THR A 783 13.89 25.08 -20.16
N LEU A 784 12.99 24.11 -19.95
CA LEU A 784 12.60 23.13 -20.95
C LEU A 784 11.08 23.00 -20.93
N ASP A 785 10.45 23.52 -21.98
CA ASP A 785 8.98 23.63 -22.07
C ASP A 785 8.51 23.09 -23.43
N ALA A 786 7.74 22.02 -23.43
CA ALA A 786 7.16 21.43 -24.64
C ALA A 786 5.72 21.89 -24.86
N TYR A 787 5.34 22.08 -26.12
CA TYR A 787 3.98 22.43 -26.51
C TYR A 787 3.50 21.55 -27.66
N ASP A 788 2.24 21.14 -27.61
CA ASP A 788 1.55 20.49 -28.72
C ASP A 788 0.84 21.51 -29.65
N VAL A 789 0.14 21.00 -30.67
CA VAL A 789 -0.55 21.82 -31.67
C VAL A 789 -1.76 22.57 -31.10
N ASP A 790 -2.36 22.07 -30.03
CA ASP A 790 -3.50 22.66 -29.33
C ASP A 790 -3.07 23.66 -28.26
N GLY A 791 -1.76 23.75 -28.00
CA GLY A 791 -1.15 24.66 -27.04
C GLY A 791 -1.08 24.09 -25.63
N ASN A 792 -1.36 22.79 -25.44
CA ASN A 792 -1.12 22.14 -24.15
C ASN A 792 0.38 22.08 -23.89
N HIS A 793 0.75 22.07 -22.61
CA HIS A 793 2.12 22.27 -22.17
C HIS A 793 2.62 21.14 -21.27
N THR A 794 3.89 20.77 -21.46
CA THR A 794 4.62 19.89 -20.54
C THR A 794 5.95 20.53 -20.17
N GLY A 795 6.20 20.68 -18.88
CA GLY A 795 7.37 21.41 -18.36
C GLY A 795 7.22 21.81 -16.90
N LYS A 796 8.25 22.47 -16.35
CA LYS A 796 8.26 22.99 -14.98
C LYS A 796 7.87 24.47 -14.97
N ILE A 797 6.76 24.78 -14.31
CA ILE A 797 6.24 26.14 -14.19
C ILE A 797 6.63 26.71 -12.83
N CYS A 798 7.27 27.88 -12.86
CA CYS A 798 7.61 28.68 -11.69
C CYS A 798 6.95 30.07 -11.83
N PRO A 799 5.73 30.29 -11.31
CA PRO A 799 5.04 31.56 -11.46
C PRO A 799 5.83 32.72 -10.83
N PRO A 800 6.01 33.86 -11.50
CA PRO A 800 6.82 34.98 -11.00
C PRO A 800 6.24 35.64 -9.73
N THR A 801 4.99 35.34 -9.40
CA THR A 801 4.29 35.84 -8.21
C THR A 801 4.43 34.90 -7.00
N SER A 802 5.12 33.78 -7.14
CA SER A 802 5.26 32.76 -6.10
C SER A 802 6.66 32.16 -6.12
N ASP A 803 7.23 31.88 -4.95
CA ASP A 803 8.51 31.16 -4.83
C ASP A 803 8.35 29.64 -5.08
N PHE A 804 7.26 29.24 -5.73
CA PHE A 804 6.78 27.88 -5.84
C PHE A 804 6.86 27.42 -7.28
N CYS A 805 7.36 26.21 -7.52
CA CYS A 805 7.39 25.60 -8.83
C CYS A 805 6.63 24.28 -8.83
N TYR A 806 6.02 23.93 -9.96
CA TYR A 806 5.32 22.68 -10.15
C TYR A 806 5.53 22.14 -11.56
N VAL A 807 5.34 20.84 -11.72
CA VAL A 807 5.41 20.17 -13.01
C VAL A 807 4.02 20.09 -13.63
N GLU A 808 3.93 20.43 -14.91
CA GLU A 808 2.74 20.28 -15.74
C GLU A 808 3.03 19.25 -16.84
N GLU A 809 2.08 18.35 -17.11
CA GLU A 809 2.20 17.29 -18.13
C GLU A 809 0.90 17.18 -18.94
N ASN A 810 0.45 18.32 -19.48
CA ASN A 810 -0.82 18.44 -20.19
C ASN A 810 -0.72 18.00 -21.67
N ILE A 811 0.41 17.48 -22.13
CA ILE A 811 0.48 16.79 -23.41
C ILE A 811 0.23 15.29 -23.17
N ALA A 812 -0.67 14.68 -23.96
CA ALA A 812 -0.99 13.26 -23.84
C ALA A 812 0.28 12.40 -23.95
N ASN A 813 0.46 11.45 -23.03
CA ASN A 813 1.63 10.56 -22.97
C ASN A 813 2.98 11.24 -22.79
N SER A 814 2.99 12.51 -22.41
CA SER A 814 4.23 13.20 -22.09
C SER A 814 4.65 13.00 -20.64
N SER A 815 5.95 13.16 -20.38
CA SER A 815 6.48 13.27 -19.02
C SER A 815 7.59 14.30 -18.92
N TYR A 816 7.76 14.84 -17.72
CA TYR A 816 8.85 15.75 -17.36
C TYR A 816 9.58 15.23 -16.12
N MET A 817 10.92 15.29 -16.12
CA MET A 817 11.74 14.98 -14.94
C MET A 817 13.06 15.78 -14.92
N GLU A 818 13.58 16.02 -13.72
CA GLU A 818 14.91 16.60 -13.49
C GLU A 818 15.80 15.53 -12.87
N PHE A 819 16.83 15.07 -13.59
CA PHE A 819 17.74 13.97 -13.21
C PHE A 819 19.19 14.46 -13.32
N GLY A 820 19.94 14.41 -12.21
CA GLY A 820 21.24 15.10 -12.14
C GLY A 820 21.10 16.60 -12.47
N GLU A 821 22.01 17.13 -13.27
CA GLU A 821 21.93 18.51 -13.79
C GLU A 821 21.05 18.66 -15.05
N GLY A 822 20.45 17.55 -15.52
CA GLY A 822 19.64 17.47 -16.72
C GLY A 822 18.14 17.66 -16.47
N LYS A 823 17.46 18.28 -17.43
CA LYS A 823 15.99 18.30 -17.54
C LYS A 823 15.59 17.45 -18.73
N TYR A 824 14.57 16.61 -18.56
CA TYR A 824 14.12 15.66 -19.56
C TYR A 824 12.63 15.80 -19.84
N ILE A 825 12.27 15.77 -21.13
CA ILE A 825 10.88 15.62 -21.56
C ILE A 825 10.80 14.43 -22.50
N ASN A 826 9.86 13.53 -22.21
CA ASN A 826 9.47 12.46 -23.15
C ASN A 826 8.08 12.78 -23.70
N LEU A 827 7.87 12.61 -25.01
CA LEU A 827 6.56 12.81 -25.65
C LEU A 827 6.49 12.11 -27.02
N PRO A 828 5.29 11.80 -27.53
CA PRO A 828 5.13 11.32 -28.91
C PRO A 828 5.63 12.35 -29.94
N GLU A 829 6.34 11.90 -30.99
CA GLU A 829 6.89 12.80 -32.04
C GLU A 829 5.79 13.58 -32.76
N ASP A 830 4.62 12.97 -32.96
CA ASP A 830 3.51 13.56 -33.69
C ASP A 830 2.72 14.58 -32.87
N GLN A 831 2.85 14.55 -31.54
CA GLN A 831 2.27 15.55 -30.63
C GLN A 831 3.16 16.79 -30.47
N MET A 832 4.47 16.68 -30.72
CA MET A 832 5.39 17.79 -30.58
C MET A 832 5.13 18.86 -31.66
N SER A 833 4.68 20.05 -31.22
CA SER A 833 4.62 21.25 -32.07
C SER A 833 5.91 22.04 -31.97
N LYS A 834 6.32 22.35 -30.74
CA LYS A 834 7.54 23.09 -30.46
C LYS A 834 8.08 22.85 -29.06
N ILE A 835 9.37 23.08 -28.90
CA ILE A 835 10.04 23.19 -27.59
C ILE A 835 10.50 24.62 -27.42
N LYS A 836 10.16 25.25 -26.30
CA LYS A 836 10.66 26.56 -25.91
C LYS A 836 11.71 26.40 -24.82
N LEU A 837 12.77 27.19 -24.97
CA LEU A 837 13.86 27.28 -24.02
C LEU A 837 14.03 28.75 -23.65
N GLN A 838 13.93 29.06 -22.36
CA GLN A 838 14.19 30.40 -21.83
C GLN A 838 15.50 30.38 -21.05
N GLY A 839 16.43 31.28 -21.39
CA GLY A 839 17.63 31.48 -20.59
C GLY A 839 17.30 32.02 -19.20
N ILE A 840 17.83 31.38 -18.17
CA ILE A 840 17.67 31.77 -16.76
C ILE A 840 18.97 32.28 -16.11
N ASP A 841 20.11 32.03 -16.76
CA ASP A 841 21.41 32.59 -16.40
C ASP A 841 22.30 32.71 -17.64
N ILE A 842 23.52 33.22 -17.45
CA ILE A 842 24.55 33.30 -18.47
C ILE A 842 25.30 31.97 -18.55
N GLY A 843 25.47 31.45 -19.76
CA GLY A 843 26.27 30.25 -19.97
C GLY A 843 26.14 29.70 -21.39
N THR A 844 26.16 28.38 -21.48
CA THR A 844 25.80 27.65 -22.70
C THR A 844 24.84 26.52 -22.34
N PHE A 845 23.94 26.18 -23.25
CA PHE A 845 23.15 24.96 -23.15
C PHE A 845 23.48 24.01 -24.28
N THR A 846 23.29 22.71 -24.03
CA THR A 846 23.27 21.67 -25.05
C THR A 846 21.90 21.05 -25.05
N TYR A 847 21.17 21.18 -26.17
CA TYR A 847 19.90 20.50 -26.39
C TYR A 847 20.18 19.20 -27.12
N GLU A 848 19.62 18.09 -26.65
CA GLU A 848 19.59 16.83 -27.39
C GLU A 848 18.16 16.32 -27.53
N SER A 849 17.87 15.73 -28.68
CA SER A 849 16.62 15.02 -28.95
C SER A 849 16.95 13.67 -29.55
N GLU A 850 16.56 12.62 -28.85
CA GLU A 850 16.58 11.25 -29.33
C GLU A 850 15.22 10.92 -29.92
N LYS A 851 15.17 10.66 -31.23
CA LYS A 851 14.01 10.09 -31.91
C LYS A 851 14.08 8.58 -31.84
N VAL A 852 13.19 7.97 -31.07
CA VAL A 852 13.05 6.52 -30.91
C VAL A 852 11.93 6.01 -31.83
N LEU A 853 12.24 5.02 -32.64
CA LEU A 853 11.28 4.32 -33.50
C LEU A 853 10.62 3.15 -32.74
N PRO A 854 9.46 2.65 -33.20
CA PRO A 854 8.77 1.54 -32.53
C PRO A 854 9.57 0.24 -32.43
N ASP A 855 10.57 0.04 -33.28
CA ASP A 855 11.48 -1.11 -33.22
C ASP A 855 12.62 -0.94 -32.20
N GLY A 856 12.62 0.16 -31.44
CA GLY A 856 13.64 0.52 -30.46
C GLY A 856 14.89 1.17 -31.04
N SER A 857 15.02 1.27 -32.36
CA SER A 857 16.14 2.00 -32.96
C SER A 857 15.99 3.51 -32.74
N SER A 858 17.11 4.22 -32.58
CA SER A 858 17.06 5.65 -32.29
C SER A 858 18.07 6.48 -33.09
N THR A 859 17.76 7.77 -33.24
CA THR A 859 18.64 8.77 -33.85
C THR A 859 18.71 10.02 -32.99
N ILE A 860 19.91 10.54 -32.78
CA ILE A 860 20.15 11.70 -31.91
C ILE A 860 20.40 12.95 -32.77
N SER A 861 19.76 14.05 -32.41
CA SER A 861 20.03 15.39 -32.92
C SER A 861 20.41 16.31 -31.77
N SER A 862 21.56 16.98 -31.87
CA SER A 862 22.10 17.85 -30.80
C SER A 862 22.35 19.27 -31.31
N PHE A 863 22.22 20.26 -30.42
CA PHE A 863 22.71 21.62 -30.57
C PHE A 863 23.69 21.90 -29.42
N VAL A 864 24.99 21.75 -29.70
CA VAL A 864 26.03 21.69 -28.66
C VAL A 864 26.54 23.09 -28.28
N ASP A 865 26.60 23.37 -26.97
CA ASP A 865 27.20 24.57 -26.37
C ASP A 865 26.70 25.90 -26.97
N ILE A 866 25.39 26.03 -27.16
CA ILE A 866 24.76 27.26 -27.65
C ILE A 866 24.82 28.34 -26.56
N PRO A 867 25.40 29.53 -26.81
CA PRO A 867 25.46 30.58 -25.81
C PRO A 867 24.08 31.12 -25.45
N VAL A 868 23.89 31.38 -24.16
CA VAL A 868 22.63 31.85 -23.59
C VAL A 868 22.85 32.93 -22.54
N THR A 869 21.89 33.84 -22.46
CA THR A 869 21.74 34.84 -21.40
C THR A 869 20.31 34.80 -20.87
N THR A 870 20.02 35.53 -19.81
CA THR A 870 18.65 35.67 -19.28
C THR A 870 17.64 36.28 -20.26
N GLN A 871 18.10 36.91 -21.35
CA GLN A 871 17.24 37.47 -22.40
C GLN A 871 17.02 36.50 -23.56
N THR A 872 17.87 35.48 -23.69
CA THR A 872 17.87 34.57 -24.83
C THR A 872 16.65 33.66 -24.79
N GLN A 873 15.96 33.60 -25.93
CA GLN A 873 14.83 32.70 -26.17
C GLN A 873 15.19 31.80 -27.35
N ALA A 874 14.96 30.49 -27.21
CA ALA A 874 15.10 29.55 -28.30
C ALA A 874 13.80 28.76 -28.49
N GLU A 875 13.45 28.49 -29.74
CA GLU A 875 12.33 27.64 -30.13
C GLU A 875 12.84 26.53 -31.06
N VAL A 876 12.64 25.27 -30.68
CA VAL A 876 12.94 24.11 -31.51
C VAL A 876 11.66 23.60 -32.15
N THR A 877 11.67 23.47 -33.47
CA THR A 877 10.55 22.94 -34.26
C THR A 877 11.05 21.88 -35.25
N LEU A 878 10.15 21.03 -35.76
CA LEU A 878 10.50 20.07 -36.81
C LEU A 878 10.39 20.72 -38.18
N ASN A 879 11.43 20.55 -39.01
CA ASN A 879 11.36 20.97 -40.40
C ASN A 879 10.21 20.25 -41.13
N SER A 880 9.37 21.00 -41.84
CA SER A 880 8.17 20.47 -42.49
C SER A 880 8.46 19.38 -43.54
N ASN A 881 9.65 19.38 -44.14
CA ASN A 881 10.03 18.45 -45.20
C ASN A 881 10.88 17.28 -44.68
N THR A 882 11.89 17.57 -43.86
CA THR A 882 12.86 16.56 -43.41
C THR A 882 12.50 15.93 -42.07
N ARG A 883 11.58 16.54 -41.30
CA ARG A 883 11.24 16.16 -39.92
C ARG A 883 12.45 16.16 -38.97
N VAL A 884 13.52 16.86 -39.35
CA VAL A 884 14.71 17.08 -38.52
C VAL A 884 14.48 18.33 -37.65
N PRO A 885 14.88 18.34 -36.37
CA PRO A 885 14.80 19.53 -35.52
C PRO A 885 15.55 20.74 -36.10
N GLN A 886 15.00 21.94 -35.93
CA GLN A 886 15.64 23.21 -36.25
C GLN A 886 15.45 24.16 -35.07
N LEU A 887 16.50 24.89 -34.70
CA LEU A 887 16.49 25.80 -33.55
C LEU A 887 16.48 27.26 -34.04
N ALA A 888 15.38 27.95 -33.78
CA ALA A 888 15.25 29.39 -33.92
C ALA A 888 15.77 30.06 -32.64
N LEU A 889 16.80 30.89 -32.75
CA LEU A 889 17.43 31.56 -31.62
C LEU A 889 17.20 33.07 -31.71
N ASP A 890 16.54 33.64 -30.72
CA ASP A 890 16.51 35.06 -30.41
C ASP A 890 17.52 35.32 -29.29
N VAL A 891 18.65 35.94 -29.65
CA VAL A 891 19.74 36.18 -28.70
C VAL A 891 19.42 37.36 -27.79
N THR A 892 18.57 38.28 -28.25
CA THR A 892 18.35 39.59 -27.63
C THR A 892 17.05 39.70 -26.84
N GLY A 893 16.16 38.73 -26.99
CA GLY A 893 14.84 38.70 -26.34
C GLY A 893 13.87 39.74 -26.89
N ASP A 894 14.08 40.23 -28.12
CA ASP A 894 13.21 41.22 -28.77
C ASP A 894 12.04 40.59 -29.54
N GLY A 895 11.95 39.27 -29.55
CA GLY A 895 10.94 38.48 -30.24
C GLY A 895 11.26 38.21 -31.71
N VAL A 896 12.44 38.61 -32.20
CA VAL A 896 12.89 38.37 -33.58
C VAL A 896 13.97 37.30 -33.59
N THR A 897 13.78 36.27 -34.41
CA THR A 897 14.79 35.23 -34.60
C THR A 897 16.05 35.80 -35.28
N ASP A 898 17.17 35.75 -34.58
CA ASP A 898 18.49 36.15 -35.08
C ASP A 898 19.16 35.04 -35.91
N PHE A 899 19.02 33.79 -35.46
CA PHE A 899 19.66 32.62 -36.07
C PHE A 899 18.69 31.45 -36.25
N MET A 900 18.81 30.75 -37.37
CA MET A 900 18.21 29.44 -37.60
C MET A 900 19.32 28.40 -37.68
N LEU A 901 19.40 27.54 -36.66
CA LEU A 901 20.45 26.53 -36.54
C LEU A 901 19.95 25.16 -37.00
N ALA A 902 20.84 24.41 -37.66
CA ALA A 902 20.67 22.99 -37.94
C ALA A 902 21.42 22.18 -36.86
N PRO A 903 20.98 20.95 -36.55
CA PRO A 903 21.61 20.14 -35.53
C PRO A 903 23.02 19.73 -35.95
N SER A 904 23.93 19.70 -34.98
CA SER A 904 25.32 19.29 -35.11
C SER A 904 25.77 18.61 -33.82
N VAL A 905 26.28 17.39 -33.94
CA VAL A 905 26.86 16.63 -32.81
C VAL A 905 28.23 17.16 -32.38
N THR A 906 28.78 18.14 -33.10
CA THR A 906 30.04 18.82 -32.75
C THR A 906 29.83 20.32 -32.60
N PHE A 907 30.65 20.92 -31.73
CA PHE A 907 30.70 22.37 -31.53
C PHE A 907 31.09 23.12 -32.81
N ASP A 908 30.30 24.11 -33.21
CA ASP A 908 30.62 25.02 -34.31
C ASP A 908 31.16 26.37 -33.78
N PRO A 909 32.49 26.57 -33.79
CA PRO A 909 33.08 27.80 -33.27
C PRO A 909 32.76 29.04 -34.10
N ILE A 910 32.40 28.89 -35.39
CA ILE A 910 32.05 30.03 -36.24
C ILE A 910 30.65 30.52 -35.87
N THR A 911 29.68 29.60 -35.78
CA THR A 911 28.31 29.92 -35.35
C THR A 911 28.32 30.50 -33.94
N TYR A 912 29.08 29.92 -33.00
CA TYR A 912 29.27 30.45 -31.66
C TYR A 912 29.75 31.90 -31.65
N LEU A 913 30.78 32.21 -32.44
CA LEU A 913 31.32 33.58 -32.57
C LEU A 913 30.34 34.55 -33.25
N GLN A 914 29.47 34.06 -34.12
CA GLN A 914 28.42 34.88 -34.73
C GLN A 914 27.31 35.21 -33.71
N ILE A 915 26.91 34.25 -32.89
CA ILE A 915 25.97 34.48 -31.77
C ILE A 915 26.57 35.49 -30.80
N MET A 916 27.85 35.33 -30.43
CA MET A 916 28.57 36.31 -29.60
C MET A 916 28.55 37.72 -30.20
N LYS A 917 28.63 37.83 -31.53
CA LYS A 917 28.55 39.12 -32.23
C LYS A 917 27.16 39.75 -32.10
N ALA A 918 26.09 38.94 -32.19
CA ALA A 918 24.73 39.41 -31.95
C ALA A 918 24.56 39.89 -30.50
N THR A 919 25.05 39.13 -29.52
CA THR A 919 25.10 39.55 -28.10
C THR A 919 25.85 40.88 -27.94
N ILE A 920 27.01 41.06 -28.57
CA ILE A 920 27.76 42.33 -28.50
C ILE A 920 26.95 43.50 -29.09
N ASN A 921 26.15 43.26 -30.12
CA ASN A 921 25.35 44.29 -30.79
C ASN A 921 24.15 44.73 -29.94
N SER A 922 23.64 43.88 -29.05
CA SER A 922 22.53 44.22 -28.14
C SER A 922 22.97 44.98 -26.88
N LEU A 923 24.27 44.97 -26.54
CA LEU A 923 24.78 45.70 -25.38
C LEU A 923 24.62 47.22 -25.52
N ASP A 924 24.29 47.91 -24.41
CA ASP A 924 24.24 49.39 -24.34
C ASP A 924 25.65 50.03 -24.39
N LEU A 925 26.26 49.98 -25.57
CA LEU A 925 27.61 50.44 -25.84
C LEU A 925 27.63 51.48 -26.97
N PRO A 926 28.59 52.44 -26.94
CA PRO A 926 28.84 53.30 -28.07
C PRO A 926 29.17 52.49 -29.32
N GLN A 927 28.58 52.84 -30.45
CA GLN A 927 28.77 52.17 -31.74
C GLN A 927 30.25 51.96 -32.14
N ALA A 928 31.14 52.89 -31.76
CA ALA A 928 32.58 52.73 -32.00
C ALA A 928 33.20 51.52 -31.25
N LYS A 929 32.70 51.20 -30.05
CA LYS A 929 33.15 50.05 -29.26
C LYS A 929 32.57 48.75 -29.80
N ILE A 930 31.28 48.72 -30.13
CA ILE A 930 30.63 47.57 -30.79
C ILE A 930 31.42 47.19 -32.05
N LYS A 931 31.70 48.15 -32.92
CA LYS A 931 32.54 47.94 -34.12
C LYS A 931 33.94 47.41 -33.80
N ALA A 932 34.57 47.88 -32.72
CA ALA A 932 35.90 47.42 -32.32
C ALA A 932 35.89 45.96 -31.82
N PHE A 933 34.86 45.56 -31.06
CA PHE A 933 34.69 44.19 -30.58
C PHE A 933 34.32 43.24 -31.73
N ASN A 934 33.38 43.63 -32.58
CA ASN A 934 33.04 42.90 -33.80
C ASN A 934 34.25 42.66 -34.70
N LYS A 935 35.13 43.65 -34.86
CA LYS A 935 36.38 43.48 -35.61
C LYS A 935 37.32 42.45 -34.98
N ARG A 936 37.34 42.31 -33.65
CA ARG A 936 38.13 41.27 -32.97
C ARG A 936 37.54 39.89 -33.26
N ILE A 937 36.22 39.73 -33.15
CA ILE A 937 35.50 38.51 -33.49
C ILE A 937 35.72 38.11 -34.95
N ASP A 938 35.54 39.03 -35.91
CA ASP A 938 35.76 38.77 -37.34
C ASP A 938 37.19 38.30 -37.63
N ASN A 939 38.18 38.79 -36.87
CA ASN A 939 39.55 38.35 -37.00
C ASN A 939 39.79 36.94 -36.45
N ILE A 940 39.04 36.52 -35.43
CA ILE A 940 39.08 35.15 -34.90
C ILE A 940 38.43 34.21 -35.92
N ILE A 941 37.22 34.53 -36.39
CA ILE A 941 36.51 33.76 -37.44
C ILE A 941 37.40 33.55 -38.66
N LYS A 942 38.05 34.62 -39.17
CA LYS A 942 38.99 34.52 -40.30
C LYS A 942 40.21 33.63 -40.06
N SER A 943 40.65 33.45 -38.81
CA SER A 943 41.72 32.49 -38.49
C SER A 943 41.17 31.06 -38.57
N ILE A 944 39.99 30.81 -38.00
CA ILE A 944 39.33 29.50 -37.96
C ILE A 944 39.03 29.02 -39.39
N GLN A 945 38.41 29.86 -40.21
CA GLN A 945 38.12 29.56 -41.62
C GLN A 945 39.37 29.25 -42.47
N LYS A 946 40.56 29.67 -42.01
CA LYS A 946 41.84 29.39 -42.68
C LYS A 946 42.56 28.16 -42.10
N GLY A 947 41.91 27.41 -41.20
CA GLY A 947 42.51 26.29 -40.47
C GLY A 947 43.60 26.69 -39.48
N LYS A 948 43.69 27.97 -39.09
CA LYS A 948 44.75 28.48 -38.20
C LYS A 948 44.26 28.58 -36.75
N ILE A 949 43.98 27.43 -36.15
CA ILE A 949 43.35 27.32 -34.81
C ILE A 949 44.20 27.97 -33.71
N ASP A 950 45.52 27.71 -33.63
CA ASP A 950 46.40 28.36 -32.64
C ASP A 950 46.39 29.89 -32.75
N LYS A 951 46.30 30.40 -33.99
CA LYS A 951 46.21 31.84 -34.24
C LYS A 951 44.83 32.39 -33.86
N ALA A 952 43.78 31.58 -33.91
CA ALA A 952 42.46 31.94 -33.41
C ALA A 952 42.48 32.02 -31.88
N LYS A 953 43.03 31.00 -31.19
CA LYS A 953 43.22 30.97 -29.73
C LYS A 953 43.96 32.21 -29.23
N LEU A 954 45.15 32.50 -29.79
CA LEU A 954 45.93 33.67 -29.43
C LEU A 954 45.17 35.01 -29.60
N LYS A 955 44.27 35.10 -30.59
CA LYS A 955 43.45 36.30 -30.79
C LYS A 955 42.30 36.38 -29.79
N ALA A 956 41.68 35.25 -29.46
CA ALA A 956 40.66 35.15 -28.43
C ALA A 956 41.25 35.50 -27.05
N ASP A 957 42.42 34.95 -26.69
CA ASP A 957 43.15 35.30 -25.45
C ASP A 957 43.43 36.80 -25.34
N ARG A 958 43.90 37.42 -26.43
CA ARG A 958 44.12 38.87 -26.47
C ARG A 958 42.84 39.68 -26.33
N PHE A 959 41.69 39.12 -26.68
CA PHE A 959 40.41 39.77 -26.44
C PHE A 959 39.99 39.59 -24.99
N LYS A 960 40.12 38.38 -24.44
CA LYS A 960 39.94 38.05 -23.03
C LYS A 960 40.73 38.98 -22.11
N SER A 961 42.04 39.18 -22.32
CA SER A 961 42.85 40.08 -21.49
C SER A 961 42.39 41.54 -21.51
N VAL A 962 41.69 41.97 -22.57
CA VAL A 962 41.09 43.32 -22.62
C VAL A 962 39.88 43.43 -21.69
N LEU A 963 39.08 42.36 -21.58
CA LEU A 963 37.93 42.27 -20.69
C LEU A 963 38.37 42.12 -19.22
N GLU A 964 39.34 41.25 -18.94
CA GLU A 964 39.92 41.07 -17.59
C GLU A 964 40.49 42.39 -17.03
N LYS A 965 41.22 43.15 -17.86
CA LYS A 965 41.75 44.47 -17.47
C LYS A 965 40.65 45.51 -17.17
N LYS A 966 39.45 45.29 -17.69
CA LYS A 966 38.29 46.13 -17.40
C LYS A 966 37.60 45.69 -16.10
N LEU A 967 37.52 44.40 -15.83
CA LEU A 967 36.99 43.84 -14.58
C LEU A 967 37.87 44.18 -13.37
N SER A 968 39.20 44.23 -13.53
CA SER A 968 40.16 44.55 -12.46
C SER A 968 40.16 46.00 -11.97
N LYS A 969 39.34 46.89 -12.54
CA LYS A 969 39.25 48.29 -12.13
C LYS A 969 38.13 48.48 -11.08
N PRO A 970 38.35 49.29 -10.02
CA PRO A 970 37.32 49.57 -9.03
C PRO A 970 36.12 50.28 -9.69
N ASP A 971 34.92 50.06 -9.13
CA ASP A 971 33.70 50.67 -9.66
C ASP A 971 33.76 52.19 -9.57
N SER A 972 33.32 52.82 -10.66
CA SER A 972 33.29 54.27 -10.75
C SER A 972 32.28 54.79 -9.74
N LYS A 973 32.69 55.67 -8.81
CA LYS A 973 31.79 56.36 -7.85
C LYS A 973 30.61 57.09 -8.52
N HIS A 974 30.70 57.30 -9.84
CA HIS A 974 29.57 57.71 -10.70
C HIS A 974 29.50 56.83 -11.95
N PRO A 975 28.51 55.93 -12.09
CA PRO A 975 28.34 55.16 -13.32
C PRO A 975 28.04 56.12 -14.48
N LYS A 976 28.90 56.13 -15.50
CA LYS A 976 28.65 56.89 -16.73
C LYS A 976 27.81 56.00 -17.65
N LEU A 977 26.61 56.45 -18.06
CA LEU A 977 25.85 55.81 -19.14
C LEU A 977 26.77 55.56 -20.35
N LYS A 978 26.63 54.39 -21.02
CA LYS A 978 27.38 53.99 -22.22
C LYS A 978 28.86 53.58 -22.02
N LYS A 979 29.22 53.01 -20.87
CA LYS A 979 30.48 52.26 -20.70
C LYS A 979 30.16 50.79 -20.43
N LEU A 980 30.88 49.88 -21.08
CA LEU A 980 30.86 48.43 -20.78
C LEU A 980 30.80 48.21 -19.28
N SER A 981 29.69 47.62 -18.84
CA SER A 981 29.48 47.28 -17.44
C SER A 981 30.42 46.14 -17.05
N LYS A 982 30.56 45.88 -15.75
CA LYS A 982 31.32 44.70 -15.32
C LYS A 982 30.57 43.42 -15.69
N THR A 983 29.25 43.42 -15.58
CA THR A 983 28.38 42.30 -15.99
C THR A 983 28.55 41.95 -17.47
N ASP A 984 28.44 42.92 -18.37
CA ASP A 984 28.63 42.67 -19.82
C ASP A 984 30.07 42.25 -20.14
N ALA A 985 31.05 42.78 -19.39
CA ALA A 985 32.45 42.38 -19.57
C ALA A 985 32.69 40.95 -19.09
N GLN A 986 32.00 40.51 -18.04
CA GLN A 986 32.04 39.14 -17.52
C GLN A 986 31.34 38.18 -18.49
N LEU A 987 30.14 38.51 -18.96
CA LEU A 987 29.41 37.78 -20.01
C LEU A 987 30.31 37.48 -21.22
N LEU A 988 30.89 38.52 -21.82
CA LEU A 988 31.75 38.34 -22.99
C LEU A 988 33.06 37.59 -22.67
N LEU A 989 33.52 37.63 -21.42
CA LEU A 989 34.68 36.88 -20.97
C LEU A 989 34.35 35.39 -20.86
N ASP A 990 33.20 35.05 -20.27
CA ASP A 990 32.74 33.67 -20.11
C ASP A 990 32.52 33.01 -21.47
N MET A 991 31.91 33.74 -22.42
CA MET A 991 31.77 33.27 -23.80
C MET A 991 33.13 33.00 -24.47
N LEU A 992 34.14 33.84 -24.24
CA LEU A 992 35.49 33.63 -24.79
C LEU A 992 36.20 32.45 -24.14
N ASN A 993 36.02 32.23 -22.84
CA ASN A 993 36.59 31.07 -22.15
C ASN A 993 36.02 29.79 -22.75
N LYS A 994 34.70 29.68 -22.85
CA LYS A 994 34.02 28.50 -23.42
C LYS A 994 34.40 28.23 -24.88
N LEU A 995 34.58 29.29 -25.68
CA LEU A 995 35.12 29.16 -27.04
C LEU A 995 36.55 28.58 -27.03
N LEU A 996 37.42 29.07 -26.14
CA LEU A 996 38.80 28.61 -26.04
C LEU A 996 38.86 27.15 -25.61
N ASP A 997 38.00 26.73 -24.69
CA ASP A 997 37.91 25.35 -24.20
C ASP A 997 37.54 24.38 -25.33
N ASN A 998 36.59 24.78 -26.18
CA ASN A 998 36.13 23.97 -27.32
C ASN A 998 37.01 24.06 -28.57
N LEU A 999 37.94 25.01 -28.65
CA LEU A 999 38.93 25.08 -29.73
C LEU A 999 40.14 24.17 -29.48
N ASN A 1000 40.17 23.44 -28.35
CA ASN A 1000 41.33 22.66 -27.91
C ASN A 1000 41.60 21.39 -28.69
#